data_AF-A0AA89T3L0-F1
#
_entry.id   AF-A0AA89T3L0-F1
#
_cell.length_a   1.000
_cell.length_b   1.000
_cell.length_c   1.000
_cell.angle_alpha   90.00
_cell.angle_beta   90.00
_cell.angle_gamma   90.00
#
_symmetry.space_group_name_H-M   'P 1'
#
loop_
_entity.id
_entity.type
_entity.pdbx_description
1 polymer ?
#
loop_
_entity_poly.entity_id
_entity_poly.type
_entity_poly.pdbx_seq_one_letter_code
_entity_poly.pdbx_strand_id
1 'polypeptide(L)'
;MPKAPVVGVPDGALSHAPKPAYAGAHPRKSGRPAEYFPFPIAIGETGPVETLFAGPSTYPFLCGENSVTDAQPLVDNHNGEGVPVFSLNEEGKKTDEIIGYSRDCSHSTAVSYYYRSTLDGQFHPLENAQSDIDKVTVNGKTTDFVVRLETGTINRFFYAIAALRGEGETADRPNTSNWNKRLIYQFRGGVGVGRRQGNMGRKSIIDRRADQLARGYAVVYSTANQTSNHYNIWLAEDTARRLKKQFAALYSEPLYTVGIGGSGGAIQQYLLAQNAPGVLDAALPLYSYPDMVSQTIYVFDCEPLEYYFDVVAAEDPRWRDVSERQAIIGLATKKEFDHRFKVLENAAALFDGRYRATANGASECVQGWRGLVPLVNNPNFVHFSKSFADPVAENTHWSHWEDLRDFYGAGETGYANSAWDNQGVQYGLNALKQGQISVDEFLRLNATIGGWKDPTEQGGEKLWFMNGELFPMELSVWSEQNMNLGSLDNPAPRSIASVEAIEGIYRSGHVFLGDVEIPILDVRHYLEGELDMHHSLASFSSRERIRRARGHSDNQLIWMSHKSYNPIDEALDIIDHWMQKIIEHPELGVAGNKPVEATDRCFDKDGNVLAAGPSVWDGSWNHKPAGACMQQYPIYSTPRQVAGAPITGDVFKCALQPVERALAKDAYGAATAAVVERIEDMHRIFPEGVCNYSVPGMGRPKDRLFRNGGDVIIAGHLVSTDYRTIPGEMAQESKTADEDIQPTPVSVEDPEASENNL
;
A
#
# COMPACT_ATOMS: atom_id res chain seq x y z
N MET A 1 29.82 21.65 -4.93
CA MET A 1 28.56 20.86 -4.85
C MET A 1 28.14 20.25 -6.20
N PRO A 2 28.16 18.92 -6.37
CA PRO A 2 27.59 18.27 -7.55
C PRO A 2 26.09 18.57 -7.67
N LYS A 3 25.59 18.73 -8.90
CA LYS A 3 24.17 19.04 -9.18
C LYS A 3 23.22 17.89 -8.81
N ALA A 4 23.74 16.66 -8.78
CA ALA A 4 22.99 15.44 -8.46
C ALA A 4 23.67 14.67 -7.29
N PRO A 5 22.90 14.21 -6.29
CA PRO A 5 23.42 13.38 -5.20
C PRO A 5 24.04 12.05 -5.63
N VAL A 6 23.48 11.30 -6.59
CA VAL A 6 24.06 10.01 -7.02
C VAL A 6 24.87 10.20 -8.28
N VAL A 7 26.18 9.95 -8.20
CA VAL A 7 27.13 10.28 -9.28
C VAL A 7 27.58 9.09 -10.13
N GLY A 8 27.39 7.86 -9.65
CA GLY A 8 27.81 6.64 -10.35
C GLY A 8 27.24 5.38 -9.74
N VAL A 9 27.50 4.24 -10.39
CA VAL A 9 27.03 2.89 -9.99
C VAL A 9 28.13 1.86 -10.22
N PRO A 10 28.09 0.70 -9.54
CA PRO A 10 29.00 -0.40 -9.82
C PRO A 10 28.91 -0.88 -11.27
N ASP A 11 30.04 -1.37 -11.80
CA ASP A 11 30.10 -1.93 -13.16
C ASP A 11 29.05 -3.03 -13.39
N GLY A 12 28.34 -2.93 -14.52
CA GLY A 12 27.31 -3.89 -14.91
C GLY A 12 25.95 -3.72 -14.23
N ALA A 13 25.80 -2.80 -13.27
CA ALA A 13 24.52 -2.55 -12.57
C ALA A 13 23.37 -2.15 -13.51
N LEU A 14 23.68 -1.55 -14.67
CA LEU A 14 22.73 -1.09 -15.69
C LEU A 14 22.79 -1.94 -16.98
N SER A 15 23.20 -3.20 -16.88
CA SER A 15 23.32 -4.12 -18.03
C SER A 15 21.96 -4.66 -18.53
N HIS A 16 20.91 -4.57 -17.71
CA HIS A 16 19.52 -4.95 -18.05
C HIS A 16 19.36 -6.31 -18.73
N ALA A 17 20.18 -7.30 -18.35
CA ALA A 17 20.16 -8.62 -18.98
C ALA A 17 18.80 -9.33 -18.81
N PRO A 18 18.31 -10.06 -19.83
CA PRO A 18 17.08 -10.84 -19.74
C PRO A 18 17.08 -11.78 -18.53
N LYS A 19 15.91 -11.96 -17.90
CA LYS A 19 15.78 -12.71 -16.65
C LYS A 19 14.46 -13.46 -16.60
N PRO A 20 14.43 -14.77 -16.25
CA PRO A 20 13.17 -15.47 -16.05
C PRO A 20 12.40 -14.89 -14.85
N ALA A 21 11.07 -14.94 -14.93
CA ALA A 21 10.21 -14.63 -13.79
C ALA A 21 10.41 -15.64 -12.64
N TYR A 22 10.04 -15.25 -11.42
CA TYR A 22 10.22 -16.11 -10.25
C TYR A 22 9.39 -17.39 -10.34
N ALA A 23 10.05 -18.55 -10.37
CA ALA A 23 9.39 -19.86 -10.41
C ALA A 23 9.53 -20.66 -9.10
N GLY A 24 10.08 -20.05 -8.05
CA GLY A 24 10.36 -20.73 -6.79
C GLY A 24 9.12 -20.98 -5.92
N ALA A 25 9.33 -21.59 -4.75
CA ALA A 25 8.27 -21.86 -3.80
C ALA A 25 7.73 -20.57 -3.16
N HIS A 26 6.46 -20.59 -2.75
CA HIS A 26 5.88 -19.47 -2.02
C HIS A 26 6.63 -19.19 -0.70
N PRO A 27 6.84 -17.91 -0.29
CA PRO A 27 7.48 -17.56 0.98
C PRO A 27 6.89 -18.29 2.19
N ARG A 28 5.59 -18.58 2.18
CA ARG A 28 4.91 -19.38 3.22
C ARG A 28 5.43 -20.83 3.34
N LYS A 29 6.09 -21.35 2.31
CA LYS A 29 6.65 -22.72 2.23
C LYS A 29 8.17 -22.75 2.27
N SER A 30 8.85 -21.70 1.83
CA SER A 30 10.30 -21.59 1.96
C SER A 30 10.61 -21.14 3.38
N GLY A 31 11.20 -22.01 4.21
CA GLY A 31 11.73 -21.57 5.51
C GLY A 31 12.69 -20.38 5.32
N ARG A 32 12.85 -19.54 6.34
CA ARG A 32 13.86 -18.46 6.30
C ARG A 32 15.21 -19.01 6.78
N PRO A 33 16.34 -18.58 6.17
CA PRO A 33 17.67 -18.96 6.64
C PRO A 33 17.89 -18.44 8.07
N ALA A 34 18.84 -19.08 8.78
CA ALA A 34 19.24 -18.62 10.11
C ALA A 34 19.92 -17.25 10.01
N GLU A 35 19.63 -16.38 10.99
CA GLU A 35 20.31 -15.09 11.09
C GLU A 35 21.79 -15.29 11.49
N TYR A 36 22.69 -14.62 10.78
CA TYR A 36 24.12 -14.67 11.04
C TYR A 36 24.63 -13.43 11.77
N PHE A 37 23.93 -12.29 11.65
CA PHE A 37 24.38 -11.05 12.25
C PHE A 37 24.20 -11.08 13.79
N PRO A 38 25.23 -10.71 14.58
CA PRO A 38 25.13 -10.70 16.04
C PRO A 38 24.39 -9.45 16.53
N PHE A 39 23.13 -9.62 16.92
CA PHE A 39 22.36 -8.57 17.59
C PHE A 39 22.66 -8.55 19.11
N PRO A 40 22.70 -7.38 19.76
CA PRO A 40 22.35 -6.06 19.22
C PRO A 40 23.49 -5.40 18.41
N ILE A 41 23.14 -4.57 17.44
CA ILE A 41 24.04 -3.62 16.78
C ILE A 41 24.47 -2.61 17.86
N ALA A 42 25.76 -2.56 18.17
CA ALA A 42 26.29 -1.65 19.18
C ALA A 42 26.26 -0.18 18.71
N ILE A 43 26.21 0.76 19.65
CA ILE A 43 26.32 2.20 19.35
C ILE A 43 27.67 2.46 18.68
N GLY A 44 27.65 3.21 17.58
CA GLY A 44 28.81 3.47 16.72
C GLY A 44 28.99 2.44 15.59
N GLU A 45 28.42 1.24 15.73
CA GLU A 45 28.48 0.18 14.72
C GLU A 45 27.35 0.27 13.71
N THR A 46 27.52 -0.40 12.56
CA THR A 46 26.53 -0.45 11.49
C THR A 46 25.85 -1.81 11.43
N GLY A 47 24.55 -1.86 11.16
CA GLY A 47 23.85 -3.11 10.88
C GLY A 47 24.27 -3.75 9.55
N PRO A 48 23.77 -4.96 9.25
CA PRO A 48 24.13 -5.67 8.02
C PRO A 48 23.64 -4.91 6.78
N VAL A 49 24.49 -4.80 5.77
CA VAL A 49 24.16 -4.23 4.44
C VAL A 49 23.52 -5.27 3.53
N GLU A 50 24.05 -6.50 3.54
CA GLU A 50 23.58 -7.61 2.72
C GLU A 50 22.24 -8.14 3.24
N THR A 51 21.27 -8.30 2.33
CA THR A 51 19.99 -8.92 2.68
C THR A 51 20.18 -10.40 2.99
N LEU A 52 19.37 -10.93 3.89
CA LEU A 52 19.47 -12.33 4.30
C LEU A 52 18.87 -13.29 3.25
N PHE A 53 17.78 -12.87 2.59
CA PHE A 53 17.07 -13.69 1.60
C PHE A 53 16.34 -12.89 0.51
N ALA A 54 16.41 -11.55 0.52
CA ALA A 54 15.66 -10.69 -0.40
C ALA A 54 16.34 -10.51 -1.77
N GLY A 55 17.53 -11.10 -1.95
CA GLY A 55 18.36 -10.94 -3.15
C GLY A 55 19.43 -9.86 -2.97
N PRO A 56 20.29 -9.68 -3.98
CA PRO A 56 21.36 -8.69 -3.93
C PRO A 56 20.82 -7.25 -3.93
N SER A 57 21.64 -6.34 -3.39
CA SER A 57 21.41 -4.90 -3.46
C SER A 57 21.30 -4.41 -4.91
N THR A 58 20.29 -3.58 -5.20
CA THR A 58 20.08 -2.95 -6.52
C THR A 58 20.69 -1.53 -6.56
N TYR A 59 21.12 -1.11 -7.76
CA TYR A 59 21.74 0.19 -8.04
C TYR A 59 21.21 0.80 -9.36
N PRO A 60 21.12 2.14 -9.50
CA PRO A 60 21.52 3.15 -8.51
C PRO A 60 20.64 3.19 -7.25
N PHE A 61 21.16 3.79 -6.18
CA PHE A 61 20.45 3.93 -4.92
C PHE A 61 20.75 5.30 -4.30
N LEU A 62 19.69 6.06 -3.99
CA LEU A 62 19.77 7.39 -3.40
C LEU A 62 19.73 7.30 -1.88
N CYS A 63 20.80 7.77 -1.23
CA CYS A 63 20.86 7.89 0.22
C CYS A 63 19.88 8.98 0.70
N GLY A 64 19.20 8.69 1.81
CA GLY A 64 18.27 9.61 2.44
C GLY A 64 18.93 10.42 3.55
N GLU A 65 18.13 11.25 4.20
CA GLU A 65 18.58 12.08 5.31
C GLU A 65 18.07 11.51 6.63
N ASN A 66 18.94 11.50 7.64
CA ASN A 66 18.55 11.23 9.03
C ASN A 66 18.61 12.53 9.84
N SER A 67 17.48 13.21 9.96
CA SER A 67 17.37 14.48 10.69
C SER A 67 17.40 14.32 12.22
N VAL A 68 17.66 13.11 12.73
CA VAL A 68 17.90 12.86 14.16
C VAL A 68 19.37 13.12 14.49
N THR A 69 20.28 12.71 13.60
CA THR A 69 21.73 12.80 13.82
C THR A 69 22.41 13.82 12.91
N ASP A 70 21.77 14.22 11.81
CA ASP A 70 22.32 15.05 10.73
C ASP A 70 23.62 14.50 10.12
N ALA A 71 23.94 13.23 10.40
CA ALA A 71 25.15 12.58 9.93
C ALA A 71 25.06 12.28 8.43
N GLN A 72 26.21 12.32 7.76
CA GLN A 72 26.36 11.80 6.40
C GLN A 72 26.39 10.27 6.40
N PRO A 73 26.04 9.61 5.28
CA PRO A 73 26.30 8.19 5.14
C PRO A 73 27.81 7.91 5.20
N LEU A 74 28.16 6.70 5.65
CA LEU A 74 29.56 6.25 5.75
C LEU A 74 30.18 6.04 4.37
N VAL A 75 31.46 6.39 4.25
CA VAL A 75 32.26 6.10 3.05
C VAL A 75 32.45 4.58 2.93
N ASP A 76 32.02 4.02 1.81
CA ASP A 76 32.17 2.59 1.48
C ASP A 76 32.98 2.35 0.19
N ASN A 77 33.27 3.39 -0.59
CA ASN A 77 34.11 3.31 -1.78
C ASN A 77 34.79 4.64 -2.14
N HIS A 78 35.78 4.56 -3.03
CA HIS A 78 36.49 5.71 -3.62
C HIS A 78 36.39 5.74 -5.15
N ASN A 79 35.46 4.96 -5.73
CA ASN A 79 35.33 4.78 -7.19
C ASN A 79 34.33 5.75 -7.83
N GLY A 80 33.70 6.62 -7.05
CA GLY A 80 32.61 7.47 -7.53
C GLY A 80 31.27 6.75 -7.62
N GLU A 81 31.07 5.68 -6.84
CA GLU A 81 29.81 4.93 -6.81
C GLU A 81 28.88 5.48 -5.72
N GLY A 82 27.63 5.80 -6.06
CA GLY A 82 26.64 6.30 -5.10
C GLY A 82 26.74 7.79 -4.82
N VAL A 83 26.58 8.18 -3.56
CA VAL A 83 26.51 9.57 -3.09
C VAL A 83 27.86 10.04 -2.56
N PRO A 84 28.37 11.23 -2.94
CA PRO A 84 29.62 11.77 -2.39
C PRO A 84 29.45 12.13 -0.91
N VAL A 85 30.47 11.80 -0.13
CA VAL A 85 30.59 12.13 1.29
C VAL A 85 31.65 13.21 1.43
N PHE A 86 31.33 14.27 2.17
CA PHE A 86 32.17 15.47 2.28
C PHE A 86 32.91 15.51 3.63
N SER A 87 34.09 16.13 3.67
CA SER A 87 34.76 16.43 4.95
C SER A 87 33.92 17.41 5.77
N LEU A 88 34.09 17.37 7.09
CA LEU A 88 33.46 18.31 8.02
C LEU A 88 34.52 19.30 8.52
N ASN A 89 34.14 20.57 8.68
CA ASN A 89 34.98 21.57 9.31
C ASN A 89 34.96 21.44 10.85
N GLU A 90 35.67 22.32 11.56
CA GLU A 90 35.76 22.29 13.03
C GLU A 90 34.40 22.47 13.73
N GLU A 91 33.44 23.14 13.07
CA GLU A 91 32.06 23.28 13.57
C GLU A 91 31.12 22.13 13.13
N GLY A 92 31.65 21.07 12.53
CA GLY A 92 30.87 19.91 12.07
C GLY A 92 30.04 20.17 10.80
N LYS A 93 30.28 21.27 10.07
CA LYS A 93 29.59 21.60 8.83
C LYS A 93 30.30 21.00 7.61
N LYS A 94 29.51 20.53 6.63
CA LYS A 94 30.01 19.97 5.37
C LYS A 94 30.84 21.01 4.60
N THR A 95 32.02 20.59 4.13
CA THR A 95 32.85 21.36 3.20
C THR A 95 32.54 20.95 1.74
N ASP A 96 33.24 21.55 0.78
CA ASP A 96 33.20 21.13 -0.63
C ASP A 96 34.17 19.97 -0.96
N GLU A 97 34.98 19.52 0.00
CA GLU A 97 35.97 18.46 -0.21
C GLU A 97 35.33 17.07 -0.06
N ILE A 98 35.40 16.27 -1.12
CA ILE A 98 34.89 14.89 -1.12
C ILE A 98 35.95 13.97 -0.50
N ILE A 99 35.57 13.23 0.53
CA ILE A 99 36.43 12.23 1.21
C ILE A 99 36.20 10.80 0.73
N GLY A 100 35.11 10.56 -0.01
CA GLY A 100 34.76 9.27 -0.57
C GLY A 100 33.30 9.24 -1.00
N TYR A 101 32.76 8.05 -1.25
CA TYR A 101 31.39 7.86 -1.69
C TYR A 101 30.70 6.76 -0.88
N SER A 102 29.37 6.81 -0.87
CA SER A 102 28.50 5.81 -0.25
C SER A 102 27.50 5.29 -1.26
N ARG A 103 27.66 4.02 -1.65
CA ARG A 103 26.69 3.32 -2.51
C ARG A 103 25.65 2.55 -1.69
N ASP A 104 26.00 2.17 -0.46
CA ASP A 104 25.16 1.37 0.42
C ASP A 104 24.51 2.18 1.54
N CYS A 105 24.77 3.49 1.60
CA CYS A 105 24.07 4.45 2.44
C CYS A 105 24.03 4.07 3.93
N SER A 106 25.08 3.45 4.44
CA SER A 106 25.12 2.98 5.82
C SER A 106 25.29 4.13 6.82
N HIS A 107 24.65 4.02 7.99
CA HIS A 107 24.87 4.93 9.11
C HIS A 107 25.10 4.13 10.40
N SER A 108 26.04 4.61 11.20
CA SER A 108 26.29 4.10 12.54
C SER A 108 25.06 4.24 13.44
N THR A 109 24.88 3.26 14.33
CA THR A 109 23.84 3.26 15.35
C THR A 109 24.10 4.36 16.37
N ALA A 110 23.09 5.19 16.64
CA ALA A 110 23.16 6.31 17.56
C ALA A 110 21.90 6.36 18.44
N VAL A 111 22.05 6.89 19.66
CA VAL A 111 20.97 7.03 20.63
C VAL A 111 20.82 8.50 21.03
N SER A 112 19.58 8.97 21.03
CA SER A 112 19.18 10.31 21.46
C SER A 112 18.03 10.20 22.47
N TYR A 113 17.90 11.20 23.34
CA TYR A 113 16.81 11.29 24.31
C TYR A 113 15.97 12.52 24.04
N TYR A 114 14.66 12.36 24.07
CA TYR A 114 13.71 13.45 23.91
C TYR A 114 12.73 13.47 25.09
N TYR A 115 12.42 14.64 25.61
CA TYR A 115 11.38 14.82 26.63
C TYR A 115 10.20 15.57 26.05
N ARG A 116 8.98 15.31 26.52
CA ARG A 116 7.82 16.15 26.22
C ARG A 116 7.80 17.33 27.19
N SER A 117 7.78 18.56 26.68
CA SER A 117 7.71 19.76 27.50
C SER A 117 6.27 20.03 27.95
N THR A 118 6.10 20.41 29.21
CA THR A 118 4.83 20.92 29.74
C THR A 118 4.50 22.34 29.25
N LEU A 119 5.45 23.04 28.61
CA LEU A 119 5.27 24.42 28.16
C LEU A 119 4.53 24.52 26.82
N ASP A 120 4.85 23.62 25.89
CA ASP A 120 4.30 23.63 24.52
C ASP A 120 3.72 22.28 24.07
N GLY A 121 3.81 21.25 24.91
CA GLY A 121 3.33 19.91 24.60
C GLY A 121 4.15 19.15 23.55
N GLN A 122 5.29 19.70 23.11
CA GLN A 122 6.14 19.13 22.06
C GLN A 122 7.34 18.37 22.65
N PHE A 123 7.94 17.52 21.82
CA PHE A 123 9.18 16.84 22.16
C PHE A 123 10.39 17.74 21.87
N HIS A 124 11.34 17.76 22.79
CA HIS A 124 12.62 18.48 22.69
C HIS A 124 13.78 17.58 23.12
N PRO A 125 15.01 17.79 22.61
CA PRO A 125 16.19 17.07 23.11
C PRO A 125 16.34 17.20 24.63
N LEU A 126 16.66 16.11 25.33
CA LEU A 126 16.69 16.05 26.80
C LEU A 126 17.65 17.07 27.42
N GLU A 127 18.75 17.39 26.75
CA GLU A 127 19.72 18.41 27.15
C GLU A 127 19.13 19.82 27.25
N ASN A 128 17.98 20.07 26.63
CA ASN A 128 17.29 21.37 26.65
C ASN A 128 16.26 21.48 27.79
N ALA A 129 16.10 20.46 28.65
CA ALA A 129 15.11 20.48 29.72
C ALA A 129 15.41 21.56 30.78
N GLN A 130 14.37 22.34 31.15
CA GLN A 130 14.46 23.43 32.13
C GLN A 130 13.48 23.20 33.29
N SER A 131 13.39 21.96 33.77
CA SER A 131 12.43 21.49 34.80
C SER A 131 10.97 21.46 34.36
N ASP A 132 10.76 21.31 33.05
CA ASP A 132 9.47 21.31 32.35
C ASP A 132 9.14 19.95 31.73
N ILE A 133 9.69 18.87 32.29
CA ILE A 133 9.44 17.51 31.78
C ILE A 133 8.05 17.05 32.21
N ASP A 134 7.21 16.73 31.22
CA ASP A 134 5.89 16.14 31.43
C ASP A 134 6.00 14.76 32.07
N LYS A 135 4.92 14.27 32.69
CA LYS A 135 4.90 12.99 33.41
C LYS A 135 3.81 12.08 32.88
N VAL A 136 4.14 10.80 32.76
CA VAL A 136 3.22 9.75 32.34
C VAL A 136 3.13 8.67 33.42
N THR A 137 2.02 7.93 33.45
CA THR A 137 1.83 6.81 34.37
C THR A 137 1.86 5.51 33.60
N VAL A 138 2.87 4.68 33.86
CA VAL A 138 3.04 3.37 33.22
C VAL A 138 3.23 2.32 34.30
N ASN A 139 2.57 1.17 34.17
CA ASN A 139 2.63 0.08 35.14
C ASN A 139 2.30 0.54 36.59
N GLY A 140 1.40 1.53 36.73
CA GLY A 140 1.00 2.09 38.04
C GLY A 140 2.04 3.04 38.67
N LYS A 141 3.13 3.39 37.95
CA LYS A 141 4.17 4.31 38.42
C LYS A 141 4.22 5.56 37.56
N THR A 142 4.27 6.72 38.20
CA THR A 142 4.51 8.00 37.52
C THR A 142 6.01 8.16 37.22
N THR A 143 6.35 8.42 35.97
CA THR A 143 7.71 8.64 35.48
C THR A 143 7.76 9.86 34.57
N ASP A 144 8.95 10.42 34.39
CA ASP A 144 9.18 11.49 33.42
C ASP A 144 8.93 10.98 32.00
N PHE A 145 8.26 11.78 31.17
CA PHE A 145 7.95 11.45 29.78
C PHE A 145 9.16 11.71 28.88
N VAL A 146 10.19 10.88 29.10
CA VAL A 146 11.42 10.86 28.32
C VAL A 146 11.42 9.63 27.43
N VAL A 147 11.64 9.81 26.14
CA VAL A 147 11.72 8.78 25.11
C VAL A 147 13.17 8.59 24.70
N ARG A 148 13.66 7.35 24.79
CA ARG A 148 14.92 6.90 24.18
C ARG A 148 14.64 6.60 22.70
N LEU A 149 15.38 7.23 21.80
CA LEU A 149 15.34 6.99 20.37
C LEU A 149 16.68 6.46 19.89
N GLU A 150 16.71 5.23 19.40
CA GLU A 150 17.85 4.67 18.69
C GLU A 150 17.60 4.69 17.19
N THR A 151 18.59 5.11 16.40
CA THR A 151 18.54 5.04 14.94
C THR A 151 19.83 4.45 14.38
N GLY A 152 19.75 3.80 13.22
CA GLY A 152 20.89 3.25 12.50
C GLY A 152 20.43 2.70 11.15
N THR A 153 21.23 1.85 10.49
CA THR A 153 20.82 1.19 9.23
C THR A 153 20.84 -0.33 9.29
N ILE A 154 19.84 -0.96 8.67
CA ILE A 154 19.74 -2.40 8.39
C ILE A 154 19.32 -2.54 6.92
N ASN A 155 19.97 -3.42 6.16
CA ASN A 155 19.73 -3.65 4.72
C ASN A 155 19.79 -2.36 3.88
N ARG A 156 20.67 -1.42 4.25
CA ARG A 156 20.78 -0.05 3.68
C ARG A 156 19.63 0.90 4.03
N PHE A 157 18.64 0.51 4.83
CA PHE A 157 17.54 1.38 5.23
C PHE A 157 17.68 1.85 6.66
N PHE A 158 17.23 3.07 6.95
CA PHE A 158 17.18 3.56 8.32
C PHE A 158 16.22 2.71 9.15
N TYR A 159 16.58 2.43 10.39
CA TYR A 159 15.68 1.94 11.41
C TYR A 159 15.61 2.92 12.58
N ALA A 160 14.51 2.85 13.32
CA ALA A 160 14.29 3.59 14.54
C ALA A 160 13.63 2.69 15.60
N ILE A 161 14.08 2.82 16.85
CA ILE A 161 13.48 2.19 18.03
C ILE A 161 13.20 3.29 19.05
N ALA A 162 11.91 3.49 19.37
CA ALA A 162 11.46 4.45 20.38
C ALA A 162 10.81 3.70 21.55
N ALA A 163 11.26 3.99 22.77
CA ALA A 163 10.66 3.47 24.01
C ALA A 163 10.80 4.50 25.13
N LEU A 164 9.94 4.43 26.14
CA LEU A 164 10.13 5.24 27.35
C LEU A 164 11.45 4.87 28.01
N ARG A 165 12.18 5.89 28.44
CA ARG A 165 13.44 5.75 29.16
C ARG A 165 13.21 4.96 30.45
N GLY A 166 13.94 3.86 30.61
CA GLY A 166 13.86 3.06 31.84
C GLY A 166 14.67 3.64 32.99
N GLU A 167 14.37 3.17 34.20
CA GLU A 167 15.04 3.59 35.44
C GLU A 167 16.53 3.21 35.43
N GLY A 168 17.39 4.20 35.68
CA GLY A 168 18.83 4.02 35.74
C GLY A 168 19.47 3.59 34.41
N GLU A 169 18.75 3.67 33.29
CA GLU A 169 19.29 3.26 32.00
C GLU A 169 20.42 4.19 31.51
N THR A 170 21.33 3.59 30.75
CA THR A 170 22.37 4.29 29.97
C THR A 170 22.12 4.06 28.49
N ALA A 171 22.77 4.85 27.62
CA ALA A 171 22.60 4.72 26.17
C ALA A 171 22.89 3.29 25.67
N ASP A 172 23.95 2.66 26.17
CA ASP A 172 24.41 1.31 25.82
C ASP A 172 23.63 0.18 26.53
N ARG A 173 22.84 0.50 27.57
CA ARG A 173 22.10 -0.48 28.37
C ARG A 173 20.69 0.05 28.66
N PRO A 174 19.76 -0.08 27.71
CA PRO A 174 18.36 0.30 27.93
C PRO A 174 17.74 -0.54 29.05
N ASN A 175 16.70 -0.01 29.70
CA ASN A 175 16.01 -0.68 30.81
C ASN A 175 14.50 -0.81 30.52
N THR A 176 13.91 -1.96 30.85
CA THR A 176 12.53 -2.32 30.52
C THR A 176 11.47 -1.88 31.55
N SER A 177 11.86 -1.22 32.64
CA SER A 177 10.97 -0.83 33.75
C SER A 177 9.73 -0.02 33.33
N ASN A 178 9.87 0.85 32.33
CA ASN A 178 8.79 1.70 31.80
C ASN A 178 8.14 1.16 30.52
N TRP A 179 8.41 -0.10 30.16
CA TRP A 179 7.80 -0.76 29.00
C TRP A 179 6.69 -1.71 29.45
N ASN A 180 5.54 -1.65 28.76
CA ASN A 180 4.37 -2.49 29.03
C ASN A 180 4.42 -3.85 28.31
N LYS A 181 5.59 -4.23 27.77
CA LYS A 181 5.86 -5.44 26.98
C LYS A 181 5.18 -5.52 25.60
N ARG A 182 4.52 -4.47 25.14
CA ARG A 182 3.84 -4.45 23.82
C ARG A 182 4.69 -3.70 22.80
N LEU A 183 4.74 -4.23 21.59
CA LEU A 183 5.50 -3.64 20.49
C LEU A 183 4.57 -3.22 19.35
N ILE A 184 4.70 -1.97 18.92
CA ILE A 184 4.12 -1.47 17.69
C ILE A 184 5.18 -1.52 16.60
N TYR A 185 4.92 -2.26 15.52
CA TYR A 185 5.67 -2.12 14.28
C TYR A 185 4.97 -1.10 13.39
N GLN A 186 5.56 0.08 13.24
CA GLN A 186 5.02 1.13 12.40
C GLN A 186 5.36 0.85 10.93
N PHE A 187 4.33 0.84 10.08
CA PHE A 187 4.45 0.77 8.62
C PHE A 187 4.00 2.08 7.98
N ARG A 188 4.50 2.38 6.79
CA ARG A 188 4.13 3.60 6.05
C ARG A 188 3.78 3.31 4.60
N GLY A 189 2.90 4.16 4.07
CA GLY A 189 2.42 4.09 2.70
C GLY A 189 3.16 5.01 1.73
N GLY A 190 2.47 5.30 0.62
CA GLY A 190 2.97 6.07 -0.51
C GLY A 190 3.34 5.18 -1.69
N VAL A 191 3.43 5.78 -2.88
CA VAL A 191 3.75 5.07 -4.12
C VAL A 191 5.21 5.34 -4.48
N GLY A 192 5.99 4.27 -4.64
CA GLY A 192 7.40 4.32 -5.00
C GLY A 192 7.76 3.28 -6.05
N VAL A 193 8.89 3.49 -6.72
CA VAL A 193 9.47 2.57 -7.71
C VAL A 193 10.92 2.21 -7.35
N GLY A 194 11.22 2.15 -6.06
CA GLY A 194 12.54 1.74 -5.58
C GLY A 194 13.59 2.83 -5.54
N ARG A 195 14.84 2.37 -5.49
CA ARG A 195 16.08 3.15 -5.71
C ARG A 195 16.34 4.28 -4.70
N ARG A 196 15.68 4.30 -3.54
CA ARG A 196 15.91 5.29 -2.48
C ARG A 196 15.82 4.69 -1.08
N GLN A 197 16.68 5.17 -0.19
CA GLN A 197 16.71 4.80 1.22
C GLN A 197 15.52 5.37 2.01
N GLY A 198 15.00 6.52 1.60
CA GLY A 198 14.00 7.29 2.36
C GLY A 198 14.59 8.03 3.56
N ASN A 199 13.80 8.92 4.14
CA ASN A 199 14.26 9.82 5.20
C ASN A 199 13.79 9.38 6.59
N MET A 200 14.61 9.65 7.59
CA MET A 200 14.34 9.40 9.00
C MET A 200 14.31 10.73 9.78
N GLY A 201 13.41 10.85 10.74
CA GLY A 201 13.33 12.03 11.61
C GLY A 201 12.52 11.76 12.87
N ARG A 202 12.66 12.60 13.90
CA ARG A 202 11.97 12.40 15.20
C ARG A 202 10.44 12.31 15.05
N LYS A 203 9.86 13.27 14.32
CA LYS A 203 8.42 13.32 14.01
C LYS A 203 7.90 12.03 13.36
N SER A 204 8.81 11.27 12.75
CA SER A 204 8.44 10.05 12.05
C SER A 204 7.98 8.91 12.96
N ILE A 205 8.39 8.95 14.23
CA ILE A 205 8.15 7.88 15.19
C ILE A 205 7.58 8.41 16.52
N ILE A 206 8.27 9.35 17.19
CA ILE A 206 7.90 9.81 18.54
C ILE A 206 6.59 10.58 18.48
N ASP A 207 6.57 11.71 17.76
CA ASP A 207 5.43 12.63 17.72
C ASP A 207 4.16 11.92 17.20
N ARG A 208 4.31 10.96 16.28
CA ARG A 208 3.19 10.16 15.72
C ARG A 208 2.59 9.15 16.71
N ARG A 209 3.37 8.69 17.70
CA ARG A 209 2.99 7.66 18.65
C ARG A 209 3.15 8.11 20.10
N ALA A 210 3.02 9.41 20.34
CA ALA A 210 3.16 10.00 21.67
C ALA A 210 2.22 9.31 22.67
N ASP A 211 0.95 9.12 22.31
CA ASP A 211 -0.04 8.51 23.22
C ASP A 211 0.27 7.04 23.52
N GLN A 212 0.70 6.27 22.52
CA GLN A 212 1.09 4.87 22.74
C GLN A 212 2.40 4.76 23.53
N LEU A 213 3.37 5.66 23.30
CA LEU A 213 4.57 5.77 24.12
C LEU A 213 4.23 6.14 25.57
N ALA A 214 3.30 7.08 25.78
CA ALA A 214 2.83 7.47 27.11
C ALA A 214 2.16 6.31 27.87
N ARG A 215 1.55 5.37 27.13
CA ARG A 215 0.97 4.12 27.66
C ARG A 215 2.02 3.00 27.86
N GLY A 216 3.28 3.28 27.58
CA GLY A 216 4.40 2.35 27.76
C GLY A 216 4.64 1.38 26.60
N TYR A 217 4.04 1.58 25.42
CA TYR A 217 4.40 0.77 24.24
C TYR A 217 5.81 1.12 23.79
N ALA A 218 6.51 0.14 23.22
CA ALA A 218 7.67 0.40 22.39
C ALA A 218 7.25 0.46 20.92
N VAL A 219 7.91 1.30 20.12
CA VAL A 219 7.62 1.50 18.70
C VAL A 219 8.88 1.28 17.89
N VAL A 220 8.78 0.48 16.84
CA VAL A 220 9.86 0.27 15.86
C VAL A 220 9.41 0.65 14.46
N TYR A 221 10.32 1.17 13.66
CA TYR A 221 10.06 1.61 12.29
C TYR A 221 11.33 1.46 11.44
N SER A 222 11.18 1.09 10.16
CA SER A 222 12.26 1.21 9.19
C SER A 222 11.76 1.86 7.90
N THR A 223 12.62 2.62 7.23
CA THR A 223 12.33 3.17 5.90
C THR A 223 12.22 2.09 4.82
N ALA A 224 12.71 0.86 5.06
CA ALA A 224 12.39 -0.32 4.23
C ALA A 224 10.92 -0.73 4.33
N ASN A 225 10.24 -0.31 5.40
CA ASN A 225 8.83 -0.59 5.65
C ASN A 225 7.93 0.62 5.30
N GLN A 226 8.38 1.40 4.32
CA GLN A 226 7.65 2.51 3.73
C GLN A 226 7.56 2.30 2.21
N THR A 227 6.36 2.06 1.69
CA THR A 227 6.16 1.70 0.27
C THR A 227 6.47 2.81 -0.73
N SER A 228 6.57 4.06 -0.27
CA SER A 228 7.11 5.11 -1.12
C SER A 228 8.57 4.85 -1.51
N ASN A 229 9.30 4.00 -0.79
CA ASN A 229 10.72 3.76 -1.06
C ASN A 229 10.94 2.55 -1.97
N HIS A 230 10.11 1.51 -1.89
CA HIS A 230 10.08 0.33 -2.77
C HIS A 230 8.85 -0.53 -2.48
N TYR A 231 8.56 -1.51 -3.35
CA TYR A 231 7.50 -2.51 -3.12
C TYR A 231 8.00 -3.95 -2.92
N ASN A 232 9.32 -4.17 -2.86
CA ASN A 232 9.90 -5.49 -2.61
C ASN A 232 9.54 -6.00 -1.20
N ILE A 233 8.57 -6.91 -1.11
CA ILE A 233 8.04 -7.38 0.17
C ILE A 233 9.01 -8.34 0.88
N TRP A 234 9.93 -8.98 0.16
CA TRP A 234 10.97 -9.83 0.77
C TRP A 234 11.98 -8.97 1.53
N LEU A 235 12.38 -7.85 0.94
CA LEU A 235 13.25 -6.87 1.59
C LEU A 235 12.56 -6.22 2.79
N ALA A 236 11.27 -5.89 2.66
CA ALA A 236 10.49 -5.36 3.77
C ALA A 236 10.37 -6.37 4.93
N GLU A 237 10.18 -7.67 4.63
CA GLU A 237 10.15 -8.74 5.63
C GLU A 237 11.50 -8.94 6.31
N ASP A 238 12.57 -9.05 5.53
CA ASP A 238 13.92 -9.28 6.03
C ASP A 238 14.33 -8.18 7.02
N THR A 239 14.14 -6.92 6.62
CA THR A 239 14.41 -5.77 7.48
C THR A 239 13.54 -5.77 8.73
N ALA A 240 12.25 -6.12 8.62
CA ALA A 240 11.37 -6.18 9.78
C ALA A 240 11.77 -7.27 10.79
N ARG A 241 12.18 -8.44 10.31
CA ARG A 241 12.69 -9.52 11.18
C ARG A 241 13.96 -9.09 11.91
N ARG A 242 14.89 -8.46 11.19
CA ARG A 242 16.16 -7.98 11.74
C ARG A 242 15.96 -6.84 12.74
N LEU A 243 15.04 -5.92 12.46
CA LEU A 243 14.70 -4.86 13.41
C LEU A 243 14.04 -5.40 14.68
N LYS A 244 13.15 -6.40 14.57
CA LYS A 244 12.62 -7.10 15.76
C LYS A 244 13.73 -7.78 16.57
N LYS A 245 14.72 -8.39 15.92
CA LYS A 245 15.89 -8.97 16.60
C LYS A 245 16.73 -7.90 17.32
N GLN A 246 16.98 -6.75 16.68
CA GLN A 246 17.65 -5.62 17.34
C GLN A 246 16.88 -5.18 18.59
N PHE A 247 15.57 -5.01 18.48
CA PHE A 247 14.72 -4.65 19.61
C PHE A 247 14.77 -5.69 20.75
N ALA A 248 14.56 -6.97 20.42
CA ALA A 248 14.53 -8.03 21.42
C ALA A 248 15.89 -8.24 22.11
N ALA A 249 17.00 -8.04 21.39
CA ALA A 249 18.35 -8.12 21.96
C ALA A 249 18.67 -6.97 22.92
N LEU A 250 18.05 -5.81 22.75
CA LEU A 250 18.21 -4.64 23.63
C LEU A 250 17.29 -4.70 24.86
N TYR A 251 16.04 -5.10 24.68
CA TYR A 251 15.01 -5.04 25.72
C TYR A 251 14.62 -6.43 26.21
N SER A 252 13.74 -7.12 25.48
CA SER A 252 13.44 -8.55 25.54
C SER A 252 12.42 -8.88 24.44
N GLU A 253 12.04 -10.14 24.29
CA GLU A 253 10.90 -10.50 23.45
C GLU A 253 9.61 -9.78 23.92
N PRO A 254 8.83 -9.18 22.99
CA PRO A 254 7.55 -8.58 23.32
C PRO A 254 6.49 -9.65 23.63
N LEU A 255 5.47 -9.27 24.41
CA LEU A 255 4.28 -10.08 24.61
C LEU A 255 3.56 -10.33 23.28
N TYR A 256 3.44 -9.29 22.46
CA TYR A 256 2.99 -9.38 21.08
C TYR A 256 3.49 -8.15 20.28
N THR A 257 3.52 -8.31 18.95
CA THR A 257 3.81 -7.24 18.00
C THR A 257 2.56 -6.93 17.16
N VAL A 258 2.04 -5.70 17.26
CA VAL A 258 0.97 -5.21 16.39
C VAL A 258 1.54 -4.35 15.27
N GLY A 259 1.16 -4.64 14.03
CA GLY A 259 1.43 -3.76 12.89
C GLY A 259 0.46 -2.59 12.86
N ILE A 260 0.93 -1.38 12.56
CA ILE A 260 0.05 -0.23 12.31
C ILE A 260 0.58 0.58 11.13
N GLY A 261 -0.28 0.89 10.16
CA GLY A 261 0.12 1.69 9.00
C GLY A 261 -0.97 1.82 7.96
N GLY A 262 -0.96 2.96 7.28
CA GLY A 262 -1.97 3.31 6.28
C GLY A 262 -1.54 3.08 4.83
N SER A 263 -2.51 2.85 3.93
CA SER A 263 -2.27 2.73 2.49
C SER A 263 -1.28 1.61 2.16
N GLY A 264 -0.11 1.90 1.58
CA GLY A 264 0.93 0.90 1.40
C GLY A 264 1.50 0.32 2.71
N GLY A 265 1.31 1.01 3.85
CA GLY A 265 1.60 0.43 5.16
C GLY A 265 0.62 -0.68 5.56
N ALA A 266 -0.62 -0.66 5.05
CA ALA A 266 -1.58 -1.74 5.23
C ALA A 266 -1.27 -2.95 4.35
N ILE A 267 -0.86 -2.70 3.09
CA ILE A 267 -0.41 -3.74 2.14
C ILE A 267 0.67 -4.61 2.79
N GLN A 268 1.68 -3.97 3.40
CA GLN A 268 2.76 -4.69 4.06
C GLN A 268 2.27 -5.59 5.20
N GLN A 269 1.31 -5.12 6.01
CA GLN A 269 0.77 -5.92 7.10
C GLN A 269 0.06 -7.18 6.59
N TYR A 270 -0.80 -7.05 5.58
CA TYR A 270 -1.48 -8.20 4.96
C TYR A 270 -0.51 -9.20 4.35
N LEU A 271 0.47 -8.72 3.58
CA LEU A 271 1.43 -9.59 2.91
C LEU A 271 2.40 -10.24 3.90
N LEU A 272 2.89 -9.53 4.93
CA LEU A 272 3.76 -10.10 5.95
C LEU A 272 3.01 -11.17 6.77
N ALA A 273 1.77 -10.90 7.17
CA ALA A 273 0.96 -11.85 7.91
C ALA A 273 0.66 -13.13 7.09
N GLN A 274 0.50 -13.01 5.76
CA GLN A 274 0.34 -14.15 4.87
C GLN A 274 1.66 -14.91 4.62
N ASN A 275 2.71 -14.18 4.23
CA ASN A 275 3.95 -14.74 3.70
C ASN A 275 4.87 -15.27 4.81
N ALA A 276 4.75 -14.68 6.00
CA ALA A 276 5.73 -14.77 7.07
C ALA A 276 5.09 -14.63 8.47
N PRO A 277 4.20 -15.57 8.88
CA PRO A 277 3.67 -15.58 10.25
C PRO A 277 4.77 -15.46 11.32
N GLY A 278 4.46 -14.78 12.42
CA GLY A 278 5.37 -14.51 13.53
C GLY A 278 6.18 -13.21 13.41
N VAL A 279 6.14 -12.51 12.27
CA VAL A 279 6.61 -11.10 12.22
C VAL A 279 5.62 -10.18 12.94
N LEU A 280 4.32 -10.37 12.68
CA LEU A 280 3.22 -9.67 13.33
C LEU A 280 2.30 -10.69 13.99
N ASP A 281 1.78 -10.33 15.16
CA ASP A 281 0.83 -11.12 15.94
C ASP A 281 -0.61 -10.56 15.82
N ALA A 282 -0.73 -9.27 15.48
CA ALA A 282 -1.97 -8.60 15.13
C ALA A 282 -1.70 -7.49 14.10
N ALA A 283 -2.73 -7.03 13.39
CA ALA A 283 -2.62 -5.96 12.41
C ALA A 283 -3.73 -4.91 12.56
N LEU A 284 -3.35 -3.65 12.41
CA LEU A 284 -4.22 -2.49 12.33
C LEU A 284 -3.98 -1.76 10.98
N PRO A 285 -4.40 -2.38 9.85
CA PRO A 285 -4.27 -1.76 8.54
C PRO A 285 -5.21 -0.55 8.43
N LEU A 286 -4.64 0.61 8.10
CA LEU A 286 -5.42 1.84 7.90
C LEU A 286 -5.61 2.09 6.40
N TYR A 287 -6.80 2.52 5.95
CA TYR A 287 -7.07 2.82 4.52
C TYR A 287 -6.52 1.75 3.57
N SER A 288 -6.88 0.52 3.88
CA SER A 288 -6.18 -0.65 3.41
C SER A 288 -6.35 -0.94 1.92
N TYR A 289 -5.33 -1.59 1.35
CA TYR A 289 -5.41 -2.31 0.08
C TYR A 289 -4.95 -3.75 0.30
N PRO A 290 -5.49 -4.72 -0.45
CA PRO A 290 -5.02 -6.10 -0.38
C PRO A 290 -3.52 -6.23 -0.69
N ASP A 291 -3.10 -5.64 -1.81
CA ASP A 291 -1.71 -5.58 -2.26
C ASP A 291 -1.53 -4.52 -3.34
N MET A 292 -0.28 -4.22 -3.71
CA MET A 292 0.03 -3.22 -4.72
C MET A 292 -0.19 -3.76 -6.13
N VAL A 293 0.23 -5.00 -6.39
CA VAL A 293 0.27 -5.52 -7.75
C VAL A 293 -1.12 -5.60 -8.37
N SER A 294 -2.12 -6.05 -7.63
CA SER A 294 -3.52 -6.10 -8.09
C SER A 294 -4.18 -4.73 -8.17
N GLN A 295 -3.68 -3.74 -7.43
CA GLN A 295 -4.12 -2.35 -7.54
C GLN A 295 -3.89 -1.80 -8.95
N THR A 296 -2.77 -2.16 -9.59
CA THR A 296 -2.46 -1.73 -10.96
C THR A 296 -3.50 -2.13 -11.99
N ILE A 297 -4.25 -3.22 -11.76
CA ILE A 297 -5.18 -3.82 -12.74
C ILE A 297 -6.21 -2.79 -13.21
N TYR A 298 -6.88 -2.15 -12.26
CA TYR A 298 -7.96 -1.22 -12.59
C TYR A 298 -7.47 0.23 -12.66
N VAL A 299 -6.43 0.59 -11.89
CA VAL A 299 -5.84 1.93 -11.92
C VAL A 299 -5.28 2.26 -13.30
N PHE A 300 -4.72 1.29 -14.02
CA PHE A 300 -4.20 1.49 -15.37
C PHE A 300 -5.30 1.59 -16.43
N ASP A 301 -6.56 1.28 -16.10
CA ASP A 301 -7.70 1.54 -16.98
C ASP A 301 -8.15 3.01 -16.91
N CYS A 302 -7.75 3.75 -15.87
CA CYS A 302 -8.25 5.10 -15.61
C CYS A 302 -7.95 6.08 -16.74
N GLU A 303 -6.68 6.25 -17.12
CA GLU A 303 -6.34 7.25 -18.13
C GLU A 303 -6.89 6.94 -19.53
N PRO A 304 -6.87 5.67 -20.02
CA PRO A 304 -7.55 5.34 -21.27
C PRO A 304 -9.07 5.62 -21.23
N LEU A 305 -9.73 5.40 -20.10
CA LEU A 305 -11.15 5.71 -19.91
C LEU A 305 -11.41 7.22 -19.89
N GLU A 306 -10.64 7.99 -19.14
CA GLU A 306 -10.79 9.45 -19.10
C GLU A 306 -10.48 10.08 -20.47
N TYR A 307 -9.46 9.58 -21.18
CA TYR A 307 -9.16 9.99 -22.55
C TYR A 307 -10.34 9.73 -23.50
N TYR A 308 -11.01 8.58 -23.35
CA TYR A 308 -12.21 8.30 -24.13
C TYR A 308 -13.28 9.38 -23.93
N PHE A 309 -13.60 9.72 -22.68
CA PHE A 309 -14.64 10.70 -22.40
C PHE A 309 -14.27 12.12 -22.82
N ASP A 310 -13.03 12.54 -22.51
CA ASP A 310 -12.58 13.92 -22.70
C ASP A 310 -12.19 14.23 -24.15
N VAL A 311 -11.74 13.22 -24.92
CA VAL A 311 -11.18 13.42 -26.27
C VAL A 311 -11.98 12.66 -27.32
N VAL A 312 -12.16 11.35 -27.15
CA VAL A 312 -12.78 10.51 -28.19
C VAL A 312 -14.28 10.77 -28.31
N ALA A 313 -14.98 10.97 -27.19
CA ALA A 313 -16.42 11.15 -27.09
C ALA A 313 -16.81 12.61 -26.74
N ALA A 314 -15.89 13.56 -26.88
CA ALA A 314 -16.05 14.96 -26.48
C ALA A 314 -17.26 15.69 -27.12
N GLU A 315 -17.72 15.20 -28.27
CA GLU A 315 -18.89 15.72 -28.99
C GLU A 315 -20.21 15.36 -28.31
N ASP A 316 -20.26 14.29 -27.50
CA ASP A 316 -21.42 13.96 -26.68
C ASP A 316 -21.35 14.74 -25.36
N PRO A 317 -22.18 15.78 -25.17
CA PRO A 317 -22.13 16.62 -23.98
C PRO A 317 -22.52 15.87 -22.70
N ARG A 318 -23.14 14.68 -22.79
CA ARG A 318 -23.49 13.84 -21.64
C ARG A 318 -22.25 13.49 -20.81
N TRP A 319 -21.13 13.19 -21.47
CA TRP A 319 -19.89 12.82 -20.79
C TRP A 319 -19.21 13.98 -20.05
N ARG A 320 -19.65 15.22 -20.24
CA ARG A 320 -19.17 16.34 -19.41
C ARG A 320 -19.68 16.25 -17.98
N ASP A 321 -20.81 15.59 -17.78
CA ASP A 321 -21.25 15.24 -16.43
C ASP A 321 -20.51 13.99 -15.97
N VAL A 322 -19.55 14.15 -15.05
CA VAL A 322 -18.73 13.01 -14.57
C VAL A 322 -19.56 11.91 -13.92
N SER A 323 -20.76 12.20 -13.41
CA SER A 323 -21.63 11.18 -12.83
C SER A 323 -22.11 10.16 -13.87
N GLU A 324 -22.22 10.56 -15.13
CA GLU A 324 -22.56 9.65 -16.24
C GLU A 324 -21.43 8.65 -16.50
N ARG A 325 -20.17 9.07 -16.28
CA ARG A 325 -18.98 8.22 -16.45
C ARG A 325 -18.93 7.09 -15.43
N GLN A 326 -19.54 7.25 -14.25
CA GLN A 326 -19.53 6.27 -13.18
C GLN A 326 -20.11 4.91 -13.60
N ALA A 327 -21.09 4.89 -14.50
CA ALA A 327 -21.66 3.64 -15.01
C ALA A 327 -20.61 2.76 -15.72
N ILE A 328 -19.56 3.37 -16.29
CA ILE A 328 -18.47 2.69 -16.99
C ILE A 328 -17.23 2.56 -16.10
N ILE A 329 -16.82 3.66 -15.45
CA ILE A 329 -15.61 3.71 -14.61
C ILE A 329 -15.84 2.91 -13.32
N GLY A 330 -17.05 2.86 -12.79
CA GLY A 330 -17.39 2.17 -11.55
C GLY A 330 -16.89 2.85 -10.26
N LEU A 331 -15.81 3.62 -10.32
CA LEU A 331 -15.26 4.38 -9.19
C LEU A 331 -16.12 5.59 -8.82
N ALA A 332 -15.82 6.20 -7.67
CA ALA A 332 -16.52 7.39 -7.19
C ALA A 332 -16.37 8.58 -8.16
N THR A 333 -17.42 9.39 -8.25
CA THR A 333 -17.45 10.63 -9.06
C THR A 333 -18.20 11.72 -8.30
N LYS A 334 -17.88 12.99 -8.58
CA LYS A 334 -18.51 14.15 -7.94
C LYS A 334 -18.57 15.34 -8.88
N LYS A 335 -19.78 15.88 -9.10
CA LYS A 335 -20.03 17.02 -10.02
C LYS A 335 -19.46 18.34 -9.49
N GLU A 336 -19.62 18.60 -8.21
CA GLU A 336 -19.14 19.81 -7.54
C GLU A 336 -17.79 19.51 -6.87
N PHE A 337 -16.76 19.34 -7.70
CA PHE A 337 -15.41 19.10 -7.22
C PHE A 337 -14.40 19.85 -8.09
N ASP A 338 -13.49 20.57 -7.43
CA ASP A 338 -12.35 21.18 -8.09
C ASP A 338 -11.14 20.24 -7.92
N HIS A 339 -10.69 19.64 -9.01
CA HIS A 339 -9.56 18.71 -8.97
C HIS A 339 -8.23 19.42 -9.19
N ARG A 340 -7.15 18.83 -8.68
CA ARG A 340 -5.81 19.43 -8.67
C ARG A 340 -5.25 19.86 -10.05
N PHE A 341 -5.76 19.29 -11.14
CA PHE A 341 -5.35 19.61 -12.52
C PHE A 341 -6.20 20.68 -13.24
N LYS A 342 -7.30 21.17 -12.66
CA LYS A 342 -8.27 22.01 -13.38
C LYS A 342 -7.69 23.33 -13.86
N VAL A 343 -6.89 23.99 -13.01
CA VAL A 343 -6.21 25.25 -13.35
C VAL A 343 -5.28 25.06 -14.55
N LEU A 344 -4.59 23.92 -14.59
CA LEU A 344 -3.67 23.59 -15.68
C LEU A 344 -4.42 23.31 -16.99
N GLU A 345 -5.49 22.51 -16.93
CA GLU A 345 -6.33 22.20 -18.09
C GLU A 345 -6.99 23.46 -18.67
N ASN A 346 -7.50 24.35 -17.81
CA ASN A 346 -8.05 25.64 -18.22
C ASN A 346 -7.02 26.53 -18.94
N ALA A 347 -5.77 26.55 -18.45
CA ALA A 347 -4.70 27.29 -19.10
C ALA A 347 -4.33 26.66 -20.45
N ALA A 348 -4.32 25.33 -20.55
CA ALA A 348 -4.04 24.59 -21.78
C ALA A 348 -5.14 24.78 -22.85
N ALA A 349 -6.41 24.91 -22.44
CA ALA A 349 -7.56 25.11 -23.33
C ALA A 349 -7.47 26.35 -24.25
N LEU A 350 -6.66 27.34 -23.84
CA LEU A 350 -6.39 28.54 -24.65
C LEU A 350 -5.60 28.21 -25.92
N PHE A 351 -4.75 27.17 -25.88
CA PHE A 351 -3.81 26.82 -26.93
C PHE A 351 -4.11 25.47 -27.60
N ASP A 352 -4.78 24.56 -26.90
CA ASP A 352 -5.15 23.23 -27.41
C ASP A 352 -6.67 23.00 -27.28
N GLY A 353 -7.32 22.70 -28.41
CA GLY A 353 -8.75 22.48 -28.49
C GLY A 353 -9.27 21.29 -27.68
N ARG A 354 -8.40 20.31 -27.38
CA ARG A 354 -8.77 19.11 -26.61
C ARG A 354 -9.19 19.42 -25.17
N TYR A 355 -8.70 20.51 -24.61
CA TYR A 355 -9.03 20.93 -23.24
C TYR A 355 -10.22 21.92 -23.16
N ARG A 356 -10.88 22.23 -24.29
CA ARG A 356 -12.00 23.20 -24.32
C ARG A 356 -13.34 22.63 -23.88
N ALA A 357 -13.44 21.31 -23.77
CA ALA A 357 -14.65 20.58 -23.39
C ALA A 357 -14.46 19.75 -22.11
N THR A 358 -13.67 20.26 -21.16
CA THR A 358 -13.36 19.57 -19.90
C THR A 358 -14.59 19.27 -19.06
N ALA A 359 -14.47 18.24 -18.24
CA ALA A 359 -15.56 17.73 -17.44
C ALA A 359 -16.03 18.70 -16.34
N ASN A 360 -17.31 18.63 -15.98
CA ASN A 360 -17.89 19.26 -14.81
C ASN A 360 -17.77 18.30 -13.62
N GLY A 361 -16.74 18.50 -12.81
CA GLY A 361 -16.45 17.68 -11.63
C GLY A 361 -15.22 16.79 -11.82
N ALA A 362 -15.11 15.75 -11.00
CA ALA A 362 -14.00 14.81 -11.08
C ALA A 362 -14.43 13.37 -10.76
N SER A 363 -13.58 12.43 -11.16
CA SER A 363 -13.62 11.03 -10.74
C SER A 363 -12.42 10.74 -9.81
N GLU A 364 -12.49 9.61 -9.12
CA GLU A 364 -11.33 9.05 -8.41
C GLU A 364 -10.14 8.81 -9.36
N CYS A 365 -10.38 8.43 -10.63
CA CYS A 365 -9.32 8.27 -11.62
C CYS A 365 -8.49 9.55 -11.78
N VAL A 366 -9.16 10.69 -11.93
CA VAL A 366 -8.50 11.99 -12.10
C VAL A 366 -7.85 12.46 -10.81
N GLN A 367 -8.59 12.45 -9.70
CA GLN A 367 -8.11 13.04 -8.45
C GLN A 367 -7.10 12.13 -7.74
N GLY A 368 -7.38 10.84 -7.61
CA GLY A 368 -6.58 9.86 -6.87
C GLY A 368 -5.42 9.26 -7.66
N TRP A 369 -5.56 9.02 -8.97
CA TRP A 369 -4.64 8.16 -9.73
C TRP A 369 -3.83 8.86 -10.83
N ARG A 370 -4.30 9.98 -11.38
CA ARG A 370 -3.57 10.72 -12.42
C ARG A 370 -2.15 11.10 -11.99
N GLY A 371 -1.18 10.90 -12.88
CA GLY A 371 0.25 11.07 -12.60
C GLY A 371 0.91 9.94 -11.80
N LEU A 372 0.15 9.11 -11.06
CA LEU A 372 0.69 7.90 -10.43
C LEU A 372 0.76 6.74 -11.42
N VAL A 373 -0.19 6.66 -12.37
CA VAL A 373 -0.14 5.67 -13.46
C VAL A 373 1.19 5.72 -14.23
N PRO A 374 1.63 6.88 -14.76
CA PRO A 374 2.92 6.95 -15.42
C PRO A 374 4.11 6.76 -14.46
N LEU A 375 4.04 7.19 -13.20
CA LEU A 375 5.09 6.90 -12.21
C LEU A 375 5.34 5.40 -12.04
N VAL A 376 4.29 4.58 -12.09
CA VAL A 376 4.37 3.14 -11.89
C VAL A 376 4.74 2.43 -13.21
N ASN A 377 4.23 2.91 -14.34
CA ASN A 377 4.32 2.21 -15.63
C ASN A 377 5.47 2.67 -16.53
N ASN A 378 5.74 3.97 -16.59
CA ASN A 378 6.60 4.54 -17.63
C ASN A 378 8.07 4.49 -17.20
N PRO A 379 8.92 3.66 -17.84
CA PRO A 379 10.32 3.51 -17.46
C PRO A 379 11.16 4.78 -17.64
N ASN A 380 10.63 5.81 -18.30
CA ASN A 380 11.30 7.07 -18.57
C ASN A 380 10.82 8.21 -17.66
N PHE A 381 10.04 7.92 -16.62
CA PHE A 381 9.44 8.96 -15.76
C PHE A 381 9.51 8.67 -14.27
N VAL A 382 10.31 9.47 -13.55
CA VAL A 382 10.23 9.67 -12.10
C VAL A 382 10.51 11.13 -11.76
N HIS A 383 9.80 11.68 -10.78
CA HIS A 383 9.95 13.07 -10.33
C HIS A 383 11.32 13.36 -9.67
N PHE A 384 12.09 12.33 -9.32
CA PHE A 384 13.36 12.43 -8.63
C PHE A 384 14.56 12.01 -9.48
N SER A 385 14.41 11.85 -10.80
CA SER A 385 15.53 11.47 -11.70
C SER A 385 16.70 12.46 -11.62
N LYS A 386 16.43 13.75 -11.38
CA LYS A 386 17.44 14.80 -11.19
C LYS A 386 18.33 14.59 -9.96
N SER A 387 17.98 13.65 -9.07
CA SER A 387 18.85 13.23 -7.97
C SER A 387 19.98 12.30 -8.41
N PHE A 388 20.02 11.91 -9.69
CA PHE A 388 21.04 11.05 -10.30
C PHE A 388 21.72 11.80 -11.44
N ALA A 389 23.02 11.57 -11.63
CA ALA A 389 23.76 12.11 -12.76
C ALA A 389 23.16 11.62 -14.09
N ASP A 390 23.17 12.45 -15.13
CA ASP A 390 22.49 12.17 -16.41
C ASP A 390 22.79 10.77 -16.97
N PRO A 391 24.06 10.28 -17.03
CA PRO A 391 24.33 8.93 -17.53
C PRO A 391 23.71 7.82 -16.68
N VAL A 392 23.55 8.03 -15.37
CA VAL A 392 22.90 7.08 -14.46
C VAL A 392 21.39 7.14 -14.65
N ALA A 393 20.83 8.35 -14.74
CA ALA A 393 19.39 8.56 -14.87
C ALA A 393 18.84 8.03 -16.21
N GLU A 394 19.52 8.33 -17.31
CA GLU A 394 19.12 7.95 -18.67
C GLU A 394 19.22 6.44 -18.93
N ASN A 395 20.13 5.75 -18.26
CA ASN A 395 20.33 4.30 -18.40
C ASN A 395 19.59 3.48 -17.32
N THR A 396 18.78 4.11 -16.47
CA THR A 396 17.97 3.40 -15.46
C THR A 396 16.53 3.30 -15.96
N HIS A 397 15.93 2.10 -15.87
CA HIS A 397 14.49 1.94 -16.11
C HIS A 397 13.72 2.24 -14.82
N TRP A 398 12.83 3.23 -14.88
CA TRP A 398 12.10 3.76 -13.74
C TRP A 398 10.66 3.27 -13.70
N SER A 399 10.43 2.02 -13.29
CA SER A 399 9.07 1.50 -13.16
C SER A 399 8.93 0.56 -11.97
N HIS A 400 7.69 0.32 -11.54
CA HIS A 400 7.39 -0.72 -10.56
C HIS A 400 7.80 -2.11 -11.03
N TRP A 401 7.61 -2.37 -12.32
CA TRP A 401 8.01 -3.62 -12.95
C TRP A 401 9.51 -3.84 -12.77
N GLU A 402 10.31 -2.79 -12.97
CA GLU A 402 11.76 -2.85 -12.84
C GLU A 402 12.22 -2.98 -11.37
N ASP A 403 11.58 -2.29 -10.41
CA ASP A 403 11.88 -2.45 -8.98
C ASP A 403 11.69 -3.91 -8.51
N LEU A 404 10.75 -4.62 -9.14
CA LEU A 404 10.44 -6.02 -8.89
C LEU A 404 10.88 -6.95 -10.03
N ARG A 405 11.90 -6.57 -10.81
CA ARG A 405 12.43 -7.35 -11.95
C ARG A 405 12.69 -8.81 -11.60
N ASP A 406 13.17 -9.07 -10.38
CA ASP A 406 13.48 -10.41 -9.89
C ASP A 406 12.26 -11.33 -9.78
N PHE A 407 11.06 -10.75 -9.70
CA PHE A 407 9.79 -11.46 -9.58
C PHE A 407 9.04 -11.50 -10.91
N TYR A 408 8.97 -10.39 -11.63
CA TYR A 408 8.32 -10.30 -12.93
C TYR A 408 9.14 -10.93 -14.08
N GLY A 409 10.46 -11.03 -13.92
CA GLY A 409 11.37 -11.32 -15.01
C GLY A 409 11.48 -10.15 -15.99
N ALA A 410 12.30 -10.34 -17.02
CA ALA A 410 12.54 -9.38 -18.08
C ALA A 410 12.80 -10.09 -19.40
N GLY A 411 12.26 -9.53 -20.48
CA GLY A 411 12.42 -10.06 -21.84
C GLY A 411 13.75 -9.68 -22.49
N GLU A 412 13.88 -10.01 -23.78
CA GLU A 412 15.07 -9.75 -24.61
C GLU A 412 15.38 -8.26 -24.79
N THR A 413 14.37 -7.39 -24.67
CA THR A 413 14.54 -5.92 -24.72
C THR A 413 15.18 -5.36 -23.44
N GLY A 414 15.34 -6.19 -22.41
CA GLY A 414 15.94 -5.81 -21.13
C GLY A 414 15.00 -5.08 -20.17
N TYR A 415 13.75 -4.79 -20.54
CA TYR A 415 12.74 -4.24 -19.62
C TYR A 415 12.04 -5.34 -18.83
N ALA A 416 11.71 -5.07 -17.58
CA ALA A 416 10.90 -5.97 -16.77
C ALA A 416 9.49 -6.17 -17.36
N ASN A 417 8.96 -7.39 -17.22
CA ASN A 417 7.63 -7.74 -17.74
C ASN A 417 6.51 -7.07 -16.92
N SER A 418 5.42 -6.71 -17.60
CA SER A 418 4.20 -6.20 -16.95
C SER A 418 3.18 -7.31 -16.69
N ALA A 419 2.45 -7.19 -15.58
CA ALA A 419 1.30 -8.03 -15.25
C ALA A 419 -0.05 -7.42 -15.68
N TRP A 420 -0.05 -6.24 -16.33
CA TRP A 420 -1.28 -5.58 -16.76
C TRP A 420 -1.78 -6.08 -18.12
N ASP A 421 -3.03 -6.53 -18.17
CA ASP A 421 -3.70 -7.04 -19.37
C ASP A 421 -5.06 -6.37 -19.54
N ASN A 422 -5.44 -6.03 -20.76
CA ASN A 422 -6.82 -5.63 -21.05
C ASN A 422 -7.43 -6.30 -22.29
N GLN A 423 -6.81 -7.34 -22.82
CA GLN A 423 -7.15 -7.96 -24.12
C GLN A 423 -8.65 -8.28 -24.27
N GLY A 424 -9.24 -9.01 -23.33
CA GLY A 424 -10.64 -9.44 -23.40
C GLY A 424 -11.64 -8.59 -22.60
N VAL A 425 -11.21 -7.47 -22.03
CA VAL A 425 -12.01 -6.71 -21.06
C VAL A 425 -13.12 -5.93 -21.78
N GLN A 426 -14.35 -6.11 -21.33
CA GLN A 426 -15.52 -5.44 -21.88
C GLN A 426 -15.92 -4.25 -21.00
N TYR A 427 -15.27 -3.10 -21.18
CA TYR A 427 -15.56 -1.89 -20.41
C TYR A 427 -17.03 -1.48 -20.61
N GLY A 428 -17.72 -1.12 -19.52
CA GLY A 428 -19.14 -0.75 -19.57
C GLY A 428 -20.12 -1.91 -19.75
N LEU A 429 -19.72 -3.18 -19.65
CA LEU A 429 -20.62 -4.33 -19.85
C LEU A 429 -21.86 -4.27 -18.95
N ASN A 430 -21.71 -4.00 -17.65
CA ASN A 430 -22.86 -3.88 -16.75
C ASN A 430 -23.74 -2.67 -17.08
N ALA A 431 -23.17 -1.55 -17.55
CA ALA A 431 -23.94 -0.40 -18.02
C ALA A 431 -24.78 -0.76 -19.25
N LEU A 432 -24.21 -1.51 -20.20
CA LEU A 432 -24.93 -2.01 -21.37
C LEU A 432 -26.10 -2.92 -20.97
N LYS A 433 -25.87 -3.88 -20.06
CA LYS A 433 -26.90 -4.79 -19.56
C LYS A 433 -28.06 -4.07 -18.87
N GLN A 434 -27.77 -2.93 -18.24
CA GLN A 434 -28.74 -2.08 -17.55
C GLN A 434 -29.38 -1.04 -18.46
N GLY A 435 -29.00 -0.98 -19.75
CA GLY A 435 -29.51 0.01 -20.70
C GLY A 435 -29.04 1.44 -20.45
N GLN A 436 -27.96 1.61 -19.68
CA GLN A 436 -27.35 2.92 -19.40
C GLN A 436 -26.48 3.43 -20.56
N ILE A 437 -26.01 2.52 -21.42
CA ILE A 437 -25.36 2.82 -22.69
C ILE A 437 -25.93 1.93 -23.79
N SER A 438 -25.96 2.45 -25.00
CA SER A 438 -26.33 1.72 -26.22
C SER A 438 -25.24 0.74 -26.66
N VAL A 439 -25.60 -0.18 -27.56
CA VAL A 439 -24.61 -1.08 -28.19
C VAL A 439 -23.58 -0.29 -28.99
N ASP A 440 -23.96 0.81 -29.65
CA ASP A 440 -23.03 1.66 -30.39
C ASP A 440 -21.99 2.32 -29.48
N GLU A 441 -22.42 2.86 -28.34
CA GLU A 441 -21.52 3.43 -27.34
C GLU A 441 -20.59 2.37 -26.77
N PHE A 442 -21.12 1.17 -26.46
CA PHE A 442 -20.33 0.05 -25.96
C PHE A 442 -19.25 -0.40 -26.96
N LEU A 443 -19.59 -0.50 -28.25
CA LEU A 443 -18.65 -0.85 -29.31
C LEU A 443 -17.60 0.24 -29.50
N ARG A 444 -18.01 1.52 -29.60
CA ARG A 444 -17.08 2.65 -29.74
C ARG A 444 -16.11 2.70 -28.57
N LEU A 445 -16.61 2.62 -27.34
CA LEU A 445 -15.81 2.59 -26.11
C LEU A 445 -14.73 1.50 -26.18
N ASN A 446 -15.13 0.26 -26.45
CA ASN A 446 -14.20 -0.88 -26.45
C ASN A 446 -13.28 -0.92 -27.67
N ALA A 447 -13.65 -0.31 -28.79
CA ALA A 447 -12.77 -0.18 -29.95
C ALA A 447 -11.67 0.88 -29.74
N THR A 448 -11.95 1.93 -28.96
CA THR A 448 -11.01 3.06 -28.80
C THR A 448 -10.13 2.95 -27.56
N ILE A 449 -10.54 2.18 -26.54
CA ILE A 449 -9.69 1.89 -25.38
C ILE A 449 -8.68 0.81 -25.77
N GLY A 450 -7.45 1.24 -26.00
CA GLY A 450 -6.30 0.37 -26.18
C GLY A 450 -5.55 0.09 -24.89
N GLY A 451 -4.33 -0.42 -25.05
CA GLY A 451 -3.38 -0.63 -23.98
C GLY A 451 -2.30 0.46 -23.90
N TRP A 452 -1.37 0.28 -22.98
CA TRP A 452 -0.12 1.05 -22.93
C TRP A 452 0.87 0.51 -23.97
N LYS A 453 1.64 1.40 -24.58
CA LYS A 453 2.72 1.03 -25.51
C LYS A 453 3.77 0.17 -24.82
N ASP A 454 4.50 -0.62 -25.62
CA ASP A 454 5.65 -1.37 -25.12
C ASP A 454 6.64 -0.41 -24.43
N PRO A 455 7.30 -0.80 -23.33
CA PRO A 455 8.29 0.04 -22.65
C PRO A 455 9.36 0.65 -23.57
N THR A 456 9.73 -0.04 -24.66
CA THR A 456 10.69 0.46 -25.66
C THR A 456 10.15 1.59 -26.55
N GLU A 457 8.84 1.77 -26.58
CA GLU A 457 8.14 2.77 -27.40
C GLU A 457 7.56 3.92 -26.55
N GLN A 458 7.64 3.83 -25.23
CA GLN A 458 7.19 4.90 -24.34
C GLN A 458 8.18 6.06 -24.33
N GLY A 459 7.68 7.28 -24.49
CA GLY A 459 8.45 8.52 -24.35
C GLY A 459 8.35 9.11 -22.94
N GLY A 460 9.13 10.16 -22.68
CA GLY A 460 9.01 10.94 -21.45
C GLY A 460 7.60 11.51 -21.26
N GLU A 461 7.15 11.59 -20.00
CA GLU A 461 5.86 12.21 -19.71
C GLU A 461 5.86 13.71 -20.00
N LYS A 462 4.74 14.21 -20.51
CA LYS A 462 4.61 15.62 -20.88
C LYS A 462 3.81 16.41 -19.83
N LEU A 463 4.05 16.09 -18.55
CA LEU A 463 3.49 16.77 -17.38
C LEU A 463 4.53 17.77 -16.84
N TRP A 464 4.74 18.87 -17.56
CA TRP A 464 5.89 19.78 -17.41
C TRP A 464 6.16 20.31 -15.98
N PHE A 465 5.12 20.48 -15.15
CA PHE A 465 5.23 20.91 -13.76
C PHE A 465 5.79 19.81 -12.82
N MET A 466 5.77 18.54 -13.24
CA MET A 466 6.44 17.43 -12.54
C MET A 466 7.88 17.20 -13.04
N ASN A 467 8.22 17.72 -14.22
CA ASN A 467 9.56 17.62 -14.82
C ASN A 467 10.43 18.87 -14.61
N GLY A 468 9.85 19.97 -14.10
CA GLY A 468 10.53 21.22 -13.82
C GLY A 468 10.93 22.02 -15.08
N GLU A 469 10.12 21.96 -16.13
CA GLU A 469 10.29 22.75 -17.36
C GLU A 469 9.38 24.00 -17.37
N LEU A 470 9.75 25.04 -18.14
CA LEU A 470 9.19 26.40 -18.02
C LEU A 470 8.08 26.76 -19.03
N PHE A 471 7.73 25.91 -20.01
CA PHE A 471 6.76 26.29 -21.06
C PHE A 471 5.81 25.15 -21.51
N PRO A 472 4.50 25.41 -21.80
CA PRO A 472 3.44 24.39 -21.85
C PRO A 472 3.05 23.88 -23.26
N MET A 473 3.94 23.89 -24.25
CA MET A 473 3.57 23.56 -25.65
C MET A 473 3.24 22.07 -25.89
N GLU A 474 3.53 21.18 -24.95
CA GLU A 474 3.40 19.73 -25.13
C GLU A 474 2.56 19.02 -24.05
N LEU A 475 1.72 19.73 -23.27
CA LEU A 475 0.99 19.11 -22.16
C LEU A 475 0.10 17.90 -22.58
N SER A 476 0.32 16.78 -21.91
CA SER A 476 -0.52 15.57 -21.97
C SER A 476 -0.89 15.16 -20.55
N VAL A 477 -2.15 15.34 -20.16
CA VAL A 477 -2.64 14.96 -18.82
C VAL A 477 -3.09 13.51 -18.74
N TRP A 478 -3.39 12.88 -19.88
CA TRP A 478 -3.80 11.48 -19.97
C TRP A 478 -2.63 10.55 -20.26
N SER A 479 -1.44 11.07 -20.61
CA SER A 479 -0.31 10.27 -21.10
C SER A 479 -0.59 9.57 -22.44
N GLU A 480 -1.44 10.16 -23.30
CA GLU A 480 -1.90 9.54 -24.56
C GLU A 480 -0.77 9.25 -25.57
N GLN A 481 0.35 9.95 -25.49
CA GLN A 481 1.55 9.66 -26.29
C GLN A 481 2.13 8.27 -26.00
N ASN A 482 1.83 7.72 -24.82
CA ASN A 482 2.26 6.42 -24.34
C ASN A 482 1.16 5.35 -24.42
N MET A 483 0.01 5.67 -25.03
CA MET A 483 -1.11 4.75 -25.26
C MET A 483 -1.17 4.26 -26.71
N ASN A 484 -1.74 3.08 -26.89
CA ASN A 484 -2.22 2.60 -28.18
C ASN A 484 -3.62 3.15 -28.42
N LEU A 485 -3.75 4.01 -29.43
CA LEU A 485 -5.02 4.67 -29.78
C LEU A 485 -5.63 4.02 -31.03
N GLY A 486 -6.96 4.13 -31.18
CA GLY A 486 -7.68 3.53 -32.31
C GLY A 486 -9.05 4.15 -32.55
N SER A 487 -9.82 3.50 -33.42
CA SER A 487 -11.18 3.88 -33.83
C SER A 487 -12.07 2.65 -33.96
N LEU A 488 -13.36 2.83 -34.27
CA LEU A 488 -14.27 1.69 -34.49
C LEU A 488 -13.86 0.84 -35.71
N ASP A 489 -13.35 1.46 -36.76
CA ASP A 489 -12.91 0.77 -37.98
C ASP A 489 -11.53 0.13 -37.82
N ASN A 490 -10.67 0.71 -36.98
CA ASN A 490 -9.36 0.19 -36.64
C ASN A 490 -9.16 0.19 -35.12
N PRO A 491 -9.65 -0.85 -34.42
CA PRO A 491 -9.60 -0.92 -32.96
C PRO A 491 -8.18 -0.75 -32.41
N ALA A 492 -8.09 -0.07 -31.28
CA ALA A 492 -6.85 0.22 -30.58
C ALA A 492 -6.19 -1.09 -30.09
N PRO A 493 -4.90 -1.32 -30.36
CA PRO A 493 -4.18 -2.46 -29.81
C PRO A 493 -4.23 -2.50 -28.28
N ARG A 494 -4.58 -3.66 -27.71
CA ARG A 494 -4.68 -3.89 -26.26
C ARG A 494 -3.39 -4.47 -25.68
N SER A 495 -3.12 -4.19 -24.41
CA SER A 495 -1.94 -4.75 -23.74
C SER A 495 -2.18 -6.20 -23.36
N ILE A 496 -1.13 -7.00 -23.55
CA ILE A 496 -1.10 -8.43 -23.25
C ILE A 496 -0.06 -8.66 -22.15
N ALA A 497 -0.49 -9.13 -20.98
CA ALA A 497 0.43 -9.40 -19.87
C ALA A 497 1.24 -10.69 -20.08
N SER A 498 2.44 -10.75 -19.49
CA SER A 498 3.21 -12.00 -19.38
C SER A 498 2.58 -12.93 -18.34
N VAL A 499 2.29 -14.17 -18.76
CA VAL A 499 1.72 -15.20 -17.90
C VAL A 499 2.74 -15.64 -16.84
N GLU A 500 4.01 -15.73 -17.21
CA GLU A 500 5.12 -16.08 -16.33
C GLU A 500 5.34 -15.01 -15.25
N ALA A 501 5.24 -13.74 -15.62
CA ALA A 501 5.34 -12.62 -14.69
C ALA A 501 4.20 -12.62 -13.66
N ILE A 502 2.96 -12.88 -14.12
CA ILE A 502 1.80 -13.06 -13.25
C ILE A 502 2.00 -14.25 -12.30
N GLU A 503 2.47 -15.39 -12.81
CA GLU A 503 2.79 -16.56 -11.97
C GLU A 503 3.87 -16.23 -10.94
N GLY A 504 4.89 -15.46 -11.34
CA GLY A 504 5.98 -15.01 -10.49
C GLY A 504 5.54 -14.16 -9.31
N ILE A 505 4.63 -13.20 -9.49
CA ILE A 505 4.11 -12.39 -8.37
C ILE A 505 3.19 -13.17 -7.44
N TYR A 506 2.43 -14.15 -7.94
CA TYR A 506 1.68 -15.06 -7.07
C TYR A 506 2.62 -15.92 -6.25
N ARG A 507 3.61 -16.55 -6.90
CA ARG A 507 4.57 -17.43 -6.24
C ARG A 507 5.45 -16.68 -5.27
N SER A 508 5.91 -15.47 -5.58
CA SER A 508 6.75 -14.68 -4.67
C SER A 508 5.98 -14.06 -3.51
N GLY A 509 4.65 -14.20 -3.45
CA GLY A 509 3.82 -13.68 -2.37
C GLY A 509 3.60 -12.17 -2.45
N HIS A 510 3.71 -11.55 -3.63
CA HIS A 510 3.35 -10.15 -3.82
C HIS A 510 1.83 -9.94 -3.96
N VAL A 511 1.08 -11.02 -4.22
CA VAL A 511 -0.39 -11.00 -4.23
C VAL A 511 -0.95 -11.48 -2.88
N PHE A 512 -1.80 -10.66 -2.26
CA PHE A 512 -2.54 -11.08 -1.08
C PHE A 512 -3.69 -12.00 -1.50
N LEU A 513 -3.63 -13.25 -1.09
CA LEU A 513 -4.58 -14.29 -1.45
C LEU A 513 -5.56 -14.61 -0.33
N GLY A 514 -5.32 -14.09 0.88
CA GLY A 514 -6.22 -14.16 2.03
C GLY A 514 -5.86 -15.21 3.09
N ASP A 515 -4.73 -15.91 2.96
CA ASP A 515 -4.32 -16.94 3.93
C ASP A 515 -3.64 -16.30 5.16
N VAL A 516 -4.44 -15.69 6.03
CA VAL A 516 -4.01 -14.99 7.24
C VAL A 516 -4.90 -15.36 8.42
N GLU A 517 -4.28 -15.59 9.58
CA GLU A 517 -4.95 -16.02 10.82
C GLU A 517 -4.41 -15.26 12.04
N ILE A 518 -4.26 -13.94 11.93
CA ILE A 518 -4.03 -13.05 13.07
C ILE A 518 -5.26 -12.15 13.26
N PRO A 519 -5.50 -11.55 14.44
CA PRO A 519 -6.44 -10.45 14.59
C PRO A 519 -6.14 -9.30 13.64
N ILE A 520 -7.13 -8.87 12.87
CA ILE A 520 -7.06 -7.74 11.95
C ILE A 520 -8.23 -6.80 12.23
N LEU A 521 -7.92 -5.53 12.46
CA LEU A 521 -8.92 -4.47 12.57
C LEU A 521 -8.59 -3.41 11.51
N ASP A 522 -9.34 -3.46 10.41
CA ASP A 522 -9.20 -2.58 9.25
C ASP A 522 -9.94 -1.27 9.52
N VAL A 523 -9.19 -0.18 9.72
CA VAL A 523 -9.74 1.14 10.11
C VAL A 523 -9.61 2.13 8.96
N ARG A 524 -10.68 2.86 8.67
CA ARG A 524 -10.60 3.97 7.70
C ARG A 524 -11.62 5.05 8.00
N HIS A 525 -11.32 6.25 7.54
CA HIS A 525 -12.37 7.22 7.31
C HIS A 525 -13.10 6.89 6.00
N TYR A 526 -14.35 7.33 5.89
CA TYR A 526 -15.10 7.27 4.63
C TYR A 526 -14.74 8.47 3.74
N LEU A 527 -13.99 8.22 2.66
CA LEU A 527 -13.38 9.26 1.80
C LEU A 527 -13.85 9.24 0.35
N GLU A 528 -14.90 8.46 0.00
CA GLU A 528 -15.45 8.41 -1.36
C GLU A 528 -15.86 9.80 -1.90
N GLY A 529 -16.27 10.71 -1.00
CA GLY A 529 -16.64 12.08 -1.35
C GLY A 529 -15.48 13.04 -1.60
N GLU A 530 -14.25 12.64 -1.24
CA GLU A 530 -13.00 13.40 -1.47
C GLU A 530 -12.29 12.96 -2.75
N LEU A 531 -12.74 11.84 -3.35
CA LEU A 531 -12.17 11.24 -4.56
C LEU A 531 -10.67 10.96 -4.45
N ASP A 532 -10.17 10.78 -3.23
CA ASP A 532 -8.81 10.34 -3.02
C ASP A 532 -8.65 8.88 -3.45
N MET A 533 -7.41 8.41 -3.47
CA MET A 533 -7.15 7.03 -3.88
C MET A 533 -7.79 6.01 -2.91
N HIS A 534 -8.05 6.34 -1.65
CA HIS A 534 -8.34 5.40 -0.55
C HIS A 534 -9.81 4.92 -0.50
N HIS A 535 -10.31 4.45 -1.63
CA HIS A 535 -11.66 3.91 -1.78
C HIS A 535 -11.94 2.70 -0.86
N SER A 536 -13.18 2.62 -0.39
CA SER A 536 -13.69 1.72 0.67
C SER A 536 -13.76 0.25 0.24
N LEU A 537 -14.01 0.02 -1.05
CA LEU A 537 -14.10 -1.31 -1.66
C LEU A 537 -12.87 -2.17 -1.35
N ALA A 538 -11.69 -1.57 -1.20
CA ALA A 538 -10.46 -2.30 -0.92
C ALA A 538 -10.50 -3.15 0.37
N SER A 539 -11.19 -2.71 1.44
CA SER A 539 -11.40 -3.56 2.65
C SER A 539 -12.23 -4.79 2.34
N PHE A 540 -13.23 -4.66 1.46
CA PHE A 540 -14.13 -5.74 1.06
C PHE A 540 -13.45 -6.72 0.11
N SER A 541 -12.58 -6.23 -0.78
CA SER A 541 -11.69 -7.08 -1.58
C SER A 541 -10.77 -7.92 -0.69
N SER A 542 -10.16 -7.32 0.35
CA SER A 542 -9.36 -8.05 1.35
C SER A 542 -10.19 -9.09 2.09
N ARG A 543 -11.38 -8.71 2.56
CA ARG A 543 -12.32 -9.62 3.26
C ARG A 543 -12.70 -10.82 2.40
N GLU A 544 -13.07 -10.59 1.14
CA GLU A 544 -13.47 -11.67 0.23
C GLU A 544 -12.29 -12.59 -0.10
N ARG A 545 -11.06 -12.07 -0.19
CA ARG A 545 -9.86 -12.89 -0.34
C ARG A 545 -9.66 -13.78 0.88
N ILE A 546 -9.79 -13.25 2.10
CA ILE A 546 -9.73 -14.03 3.35
C ILE A 546 -10.81 -15.11 3.35
N ARG A 547 -12.06 -14.75 3.08
CA ARG A 547 -13.19 -15.69 3.00
C ARG A 547 -12.95 -16.78 1.96
N ARG A 548 -12.41 -16.47 0.79
CA ARG A 548 -12.10 -17.43 -0.27
C ARG A 548 -10.97 -18.39 0.13
N ALA A 549 -9.98 -17.94 0.89
CA ALA A 549 -8.85 -18.75 1.34
C ALA A 549 -9.19 -19.63 2.56
N ARG A 550 -9.95 -19.08 3.51
CA ARG A 550 -10.18 -19.67 4.85
C ARG A 550 -11.60 -20.21 5.04
N GLY A 551 -12.55 -19.78 4.21
CA GLY A 551 -13.97 -20.12 4.32
C GLY A 551 -14.75 -19.25 5.31
N HIS A 552 -14.12 -18.25 5.91
CA HIS A 552 -14.68 -17.25 6.82
C HIS A 552 -13.74 -16.03 6.86
N SER A 553 -14.15 -14.96 7.51
CA SER A 553 -13.32 -13.76 7.75
C SER A 553 -13.41 -13.30 9.20
N ASP A 554 -13.58 -14.25 10.13
CA ASP A 554 -13.84 -13.93 11.54
C ASP A 554 -12.64 -13.31 12.23
N ASN A 555 -11.45 -13.39 11.66
CA ASN A 555 -10.27 -12.72 12.18
C ASN A 555 -10.16 -11.25 11.70
N GLN A 556 -11.07 -10.76 10.85
CA GLN A 556 -11.04 -9.40 10.31
C GLN A 556 -12.28 -8.59 10.65
N LEU A 557 -12.08 -7.45 11.31
CA LEU A 557 -13.09 -6.41 11.51
C LEU A 557 -12.88 -5.25 10.54
N ILE A 558 -13.96 -4.60 10.10
CA ILE A 558 -13.93 -3.37 9.29
C ILE A 558 -14.63 -2.28 10.08
N TRP A 559 -13.87 -1.22 10.38
CA TRP A 559 -14.33 -0.01 11.05
C TRP A 559 -14.23 1.16 10.08
N MET A 560 -15.35 1.85 9.86
CA MET A 560 -15.36 3.08 9.06
C MET A 560 -15.94 4.24 9.85
N SER A 561 -15.24 5.36 9.89
CA SER A 561 -15.68 6.57 10.59
C SER A 561 -15.85 7.75 9.64
N HIS A 562 -16.63 8.74 10.06
CA HIS A 562 -16.56 10.07 9.46
C HIS A 562 -15.14 10.65 9.61
N LYS A 563 -14.69 11.44 8.62
CA LYS A 563 -13.31 12.01 8.55
C LYS A 563 -12.87 12.86 9.76
N SER A 564 -13.81 13.27 10.61
CA SER A 564 -13.55 14.06 11.82
C SER A 564 -13.27 13.22 13.06
N TYR A 565 -13.49 11.90 13.00
CA TYR A 565 -13.32 11.01 14.15
C TYR A 565 -12.34 9.88 13.84
N ASN A 566 -11.30 9.78 14.66
CA ASN A 566 -10.22 8.80 14.52
C ASN A 566 -10.31 7.72 15.61
N PRO A 567 -10.75 6.49 15.29
CA PRO A 567 -10.91 5.41 16.27
C PRO A 567 -9.64 4.57 16.47
N ILE A 568 -8.44 5.06 16.09
CA ILE A 568 -7.21 4.24 16.16
C ILE A 568 -6.88 3.77 17.59
N ASP A 569 -7.03 4.63 18.60
CA ASP A 569 -6.74 4.24 19.98
C ASP A 569 -7.74 3.22 20.53
N GLU A 570 -9.03 3.42 20.25
CA GLU A 570 -10.07 2.43 20.58
C GLU A 570 -9.78 1.10 19.88
N ALA A 571 -9.40 1.14 18.59
CA ALA A 571 -9.06 -0.05 17.85
C ALA A 571 -7.81 -0.78 18.40
N LEU A 572 -6.82 -0.03 18.92
CA LEU A 572 -5.67 -0.62 19.61
C LEU A 572 -6.06 -1.30 20.92
N ASP A 573 -7.00 -0.72 21.66
CA ASP A 573 -7.51 -1.31 22.91
C ASP A 573 -8.23 -2.63 22.62
N ILE A 574 -9.03 -2.68 21.55
CA ILE A 574 -9.67 -3.92 21.07
C ILE A 574 -8.63 -4.97 20.69
N ILE A 575 -7.59 -4.59 19.93
CA ILE A 575 -6.51 -5.51 19.57
C ILE A 575 -5.77 -6.01 20.81
N ASP A 576 -5.46 -5.14 21.78
CA ASP A 576 -4.79 -5.54 23.02
C ASP A 576 -5.64 -6.54 23.82
N HIS A 577 -6.93 -6.29 23.99
CA HIS A 577 -7.83 -7.23 24.67
C HIS A 577 -7.95 -8.57 23.92
N TRP A 578 -8.07 -8.54 22.59
CA TRP A 578 -8.11 -9.76 21.79
C TRP A 578 -6.81 -10.56 21.91
N MET A 579 -5.66 -9.90 21.88
CA MET A 579 -4.36 -10.53 22.04
C MET A 579 -4.17 -11.14 23.43
N GLN A 580 -4.61 -10.46 24.49
CA GLN A 580 -4.58 -11.00 25.85
C GLN A 580 -5.39 -12.29 25.96
N LYS A 581 -6.61 -12.32 25.40
CA LYS A 581 -7.42 -13.55 25.35
C LYS A 581 -6.73 -14.68 24.59
N ILE A 582 -6.09 -14.40 23.45
CA ILE A 582 -5.34 -15.41 22.68
C ILE A 582 -4.17 -15.97 23.50
N ILE A 583 -3.48 -15.14 24.28
CA ILE A 583 -2.37 -15.57 25.13
C ILE A 583 -2.87 -16.43 26.30
N GLU A 584 -4.02 -16.08 26.88
CA GLU A 584 -4.64 -16.82 27.98
C GLU A 584 -5.24 -18.16 27.53
N HIS A 585 -5.83 -18.18 26.33
CA HIS A 585 -6.62 -19.30 25.80
C HIS A 585 -6.25 -19.65 24.34
N PRO A 586 -4.98 -19.99 24.03
CA PRO A 586 -4.54 -20.25 22.66
C PRO A 586 -5.30 -21.40 21.97
N GLU A 587 -5.88 -22.31 22.74
CA GLU A 587 -6.71 -23.42 22.26
C GLU A 587 -8.02 -22.99 21.59
N LEU A 588 -8.56 -21.80 21.92
CA LEU A 588 -9.80 -21.29 21.32
C LEU A 588 -9.61 -20.72 19.91
N GLY A 589 -8.35 -20.60 19.45
CA GLY A 589 -8.04 -19.98 18.15
C GLY A 589 -8.23 -18.46 18.16
N VAL A 590 -8.04 -17.81 17.01
CA VAL A 590 -8.23 -16.35 16.90
C VAL A 590 -9.70 -15.97 17.06
N ALA A 591 -10.60 -16.61 16.31
CA ALA A 591 -12.02 -16.24 16.32
C ALA A 591 -12.70 -16.54 17.66
N GLY A 592 -12.36 -17.64 18.33
CA GLY A 592 -12.93 -17.99 19.64
C GLY A 592 -12.49 -17.05 20.76
N ASN A 593 -11.33 -16.38 20.60
CA ASN A 593 -10.85 -15.37 21.54
C ASN A 593 -11.31 -13.94 21.24
N LYS A 594 -12.13 -13.75 20.20
CA LYS A 594 -12.62 -12.42 19.83
C LYS A 594 -13.44 -11.81 20.98
N PRO A 595 -13.09 -10.61 21.48
CA PRO A 595 -13.89 -9.92 22.48
C PRO A 595 -15.32 -9.64 22.00
N VAL A 596 -16.26 -9.56 22.94
CA VAL A 596 -17.70 -9.35 22.64
C VAL A 596 -17.93 -8.00 21.96
N GLU A 597 -17.19 -6.99 22.39
CA GLU A 597 -17.18 -5.65 21.81
C GLU A 597 -16.52 -5.61 20.42
N ALA A 598 -15.71 -6.60 20.04
CA ALA A 598 -14.92 -6.58 18.82
C ALA A 598 -15.79 -6.96 17.59
N THR A 599 -16.67 -6.05 17.17
CA THR A 599 -17.56 -6.23 16.02
C THR A 599 -17.22 -5.28 14.89
N ASP A 600 -17.66 -5.63 13.69
CA ASP A 600 -17.81 -4.67 12.58
C ASP A 600 -18.68 -3.50 13.03
N ARG A 601 -18.30 -2.28 12.63
CA ARG A 601 -19.01 -1.06 13.06
C ARG A 601 -18.70 0.16 12.19
N CYS A 602 -19.52 1.18 12.33
CA CYS A 602 -19.31 2.49 11.75
C CYS A 602 -19.62 3.62 12.73
N PHE A 603 -18.96 4.76 12.56
CA PHE A 603 -19.02 5.89 13.51
C PHE A 603 -19.41 7.19 12.82
N ASP A 604 -20.15 8.04 13.53
CA ASP A 604 -20.45 9.40 13.08
C ASP A 604 -19.27 10.37 13.29
N LYS A 605 -19.52 11.67 13.06
CA LYS A 605 -18.52 12.74 13.20
C LYS A 605 -18.08 13.01 14.64
N ASP A 606 -18.91 12.65 15.62
CA ASP A 606 -18.69 12.90 17.04
C ASP A 606 -18.16 11.65 17.76
N GLY A 607 -17.98 10.54 17.04
CA GLY A 607 -17.48 9.27 17.55
C GLY A 607 -18.57 8.33 18.07
N ASN A 608 -19.85 8.63 17.88
CA ASN A 608 -20.92 7.71 18.26
C ASN A 608 -21.00 6.55 17.28
N VAL A 609 -21.22 5.35 17.80
CA VAL A 609 -21.45 4.15 16.98
C VAL A 609 -22.81 4.26 16.29
N LEU A 610 -22.80 4.36 14.96
CA LEU A 610 -24.01 4.41 14.13
C LEU A 610 -24.67 3.03 14.02
N ALA A 611 -23.86 2.00 13.86
CA ALA A 611 -24.27 0.60 13.91
C ALA A 611 -23.08 -0.31 14.16
N ALA A 612 -23.35 -1.46 14.77
CA ALA A 612 -22.37 -2.51 15.04
C ALA A 612 -23.01 -3.90 14.86
N GLY A 613 -22.24 -4.88 14.38
CA GLY A 613 -22.68 -6.27 14.26
C GLY A 613 -22.30 -6.95 12.95
N PRO A 614 -22.57 -8.26 12.80
CA PRO A 614 -22.03 -9.09 11.73
C PRO A 614 -22.60 -8.80 10.33
N SER A 615 -23.76 -8.15 10.25
CA SER A 615 -24.45 -7.86 8.98
C SER A 615 -24.44 -6.37 8.62
N VAL A 616 -23.80 -5.50 9.41
CA VAL A 616 -23.84 -4.05 9.18
C VAL A 616 -23.20 -3.63 7.85
N TRP A 617 -22.27 -4.46 7.35
CA TRP A 617 -21.59 -4.26 6.08
C TRP A 617 -22.09 -5.16 4.94
N ASP A 618 -23.19 -5.90 5.12
CA ASP A 618 -23.80 -6.65 4.02
C ASP A 618 -24.23 -5.70 2.89
N GLY A 619 -24.23 -6.15 1.64
CA GLY A 619 -24.57 -5.33 0.48
C GLY A 619 -24.45 -6.05 -0.87
N SER A 620 -24.44 -5.28 -1.97
CA SER A 620 -24.36 -5.82 -3.32
C SER A 620 -23.11 -6.67 -3.55
N TRP A 621 -22.00 -6.31 -2.90
CA TRP A 621 -20.71 -6.98 -2.99
C TRP A 621 -20.72 -8.44 -2.52
N ASN A 622 -21.62 -8.79 -1.60
CA ASN A 622 -21.82 -10.16 -1.11
C ASN A 622 -23.24 -10.69 -1.38
N HIS A 623 -23.96 -10.07 -2.30
CA HIS A 623 -25.31 -10.45 -2.75
C HIS A 623 -26.37 -10.48 -1.64
N LYS A 624 -26.29 -9.53 -0.70
CA LYS A 624 -27.25 -9.38 0.40
C LYS A 624 -27.86 -7.98 0.44
N PRO A 625 -28.98 -7.79 1.17
CA PRO A 625 -29.49 -6.45 1.46
C PRO A 625 -28.44 -5.58 2.16
N ALA A 626 -28.43 -4.29 1.84
CA ALA A 626 -27.50 -3.34 2.44
C ALA A 626 -27.70 -3.24 3.97
N GLY A 627 -26.65 -3.53 4.73
CA GLY A 627 -26.62 -3.35 6.19
C GLY A 627 -26.59 -1.87 6.59
N ALA A 628 -26.81 -1.60 7.88
CA ALA A 628 -26.92 -0.22 8.38
C ALA A 628 -25.68 0.64 8.10
N CYS A 629 -24.46 0.08 8.26
CA CYS A 629 -23.24 0.80 7.94
C CYS A 629 -23.03 0.98 6.43
N MET A 630 -23.34 -0.04 5.61
CA MET A 630 -23.27 0.05 4.14
C MET A 630 -24.25 1.10 3.58
N GLN A 631 -25.38 1.35 4.25
CA GLN A 631 -26.31 2.41 3.86
C GLN A 631 -25.77 3.83 4.15
N GLN A 632 -25.02 3.99 5.26
CA GLN A 632 -24.39 5.27 5.62
C GLN A 632 -23.12 5.54 4.80
N TYR A 633 -22.34 4.49 4.57
CA TYR A 633 -21.03 4.52 3.91
C TYR A 633 -21.01 3.52 2.75
N PRO A 634 -21.73 3.81 1.64
CA PRO A 634 -21.80 2.91 0.50
C PRO A 634 -20.46 2.81 -0.23
N ILE A 635 -20.16 1.63 -0.75
CA ILE A 635 -18.95 1.43 -1.57
C ILE A 635 -19.25 1.54 -3.06
N TYR A 636 -18.25 1.96 -3.83
CA TYR A 636 -18.27 1.94 -5.28
C TYR A 636 -17.56 0.70 -5.85
N SER A 637 -17.42 0.65 -7.17
CA SER A 637 -16.89 -0.50 -7.92
C SER A 637 -15.54 -0.16 -8.57
N THR A 638 -15.15 -0.89 -9.61
CA THR A 638 -13.98 -0.58 -10.46
C THR A 638 -14.34 -0.81 -11.92
N PRO A 639 -13.56 -0.28 -12.89
CA PRO A 639 -13.82 -0.54 -14.32
C PRO A 639 -13.85 -2.03 -14.64
N ARG A 640 -13.02 -2.82 -13.95
CA ARG A 640 -12.94 -4.27 -14.07
C ARG A 640 -14.19 -4.97 -13.54
N GLN A 641 -14.72 -4.54 -12.41
CA GLN A 641 -15.97 -5.11 -11.87
C GLN A 641 -17.19 -4.72 -12.71
N VAL A 642 -17.22 -3.51 -13.27
CA VAL A 642 -18.22 -3.12 -14.28
C VAL A 642 -18.13 -4.00 -15.53
N ALA A 643 -16.92 -4.45 -15.90
CA ALA A 643 -16.68 -5.42 -16.96
C ALA A 643 -16.95 -6.90 -16.55
N GLY A 644 -17.39 -7.16 -15.32
CA GLY A 644 -17.77 -8.48 -14.82
C GLY A 644 -16.69 -9.23 -14.02
N ALA A 645 -15.55 -8.60 -13.71
CA ALA A 645 -14.52 -9.17 -12.85
C ALA A 645 -15.02 -9.31 -11.39
N PRO A 646 -14.49 -10.28 -10.61
CA PRO A 646 -14.89 -10.46 -9.22
C PRO A 646 -14.37 -9.33 -8.31
N ILE A 647 -15.06 -9.10 -7.19
CA ILE A 647 -14.66 -8.13 -6.15
C ILE A 647 -13.26 -8.42 -5.57
N THR A 648 -12.80 -9.67 -5.61
CA THR A 648 -11.44 -10.00 -5.17
C THR A 648 -10.41 -9.16 -5.92
N GLY A 649 -10.69 -8.73 -7.16
CA GLY A 649 -9.81 -7.82 -7.90
C GLY A 649 -8.43 -8.40 -8.17
N ASP A 650 -8.26 -9.72 -8.12
CA ASP A 650 -6.97 -10.41 -8.25
C ASP A 650 -6.86 -11.19 -9.57
N VAL A 651 -7.61 -10.79 -10.60
CA VAL A 651 -7.58 -11.40 -11.94
C VAL A 651 -6.81 -10.46 -12.89
N PHE A 652 -5.51 -10.67 -12.99
CA PHE A 652 -4.60 -9.88 -13.84
C PHE A 652 -4.90 -10.07 -15.33
N LYS A 653 -4.87 -11.33 -15.79
CA LYS A 653 -5.25 -11.74 -17.14
C LYS A 653 -6.39 -12.74 -17.08
N CYS A 654 -7.52 -12.42 -17.69
CA CYS A 654 -8.67 -13.32 -17.72
C CYS A 654 -8.43 -14.46 -18.74
N ALA A 655 -9.05 -15.62 -18.53
CA ALA A 655 -9.20 -16.57 -19.62
C ALA A 655 -10.18 -16.00 -20.65
N LEU A 656 -9.95 -16.24 -21.94
CA LEU A 656 -10.84 -15.76 -23.01
C LEU A 656 -11.86 -16.84 -23.41
N GLN A 657 -13.03 -16.40 -23.85
CA GLN A 657 -14.03 -17.23 -24.52
C GLN A 657 -14.47 -16.54 -25.82
N PRO A 658 -14.83 -17.31 -26.86
CA PRO A 658 -15.42 -16.75 -28.08
C PRO A 658 -16.66 -15.91 -27.78
N VAL A 659 -16.92 -14.88 -28.59
CA VAL A 659 -18.07 -13.98 -28.41
C VAL A 659 -19.39 -14.75 -28.44
N GLU A 660 -19.49 -15.77 -29.30
CA GLU A 660 -20.66 -16.66 -29.43
C GLU A 660 -20.93 -17.41 -28.12
N ARG A 661 -19.87 -17.81 -27.42
CA ARG A 661 -20.00 -18.48 -26.11
C ARG A 661 -20.47 -17.52 -25.03
N ALA A 662 -20.03 -16.26 -25.09
CA ALA A 662 -20.53 -15.22 -24.18
C ALA A 662 -22.02 -14.94 -24.44
N LEU A 663 -22.42 -14.83 -25.72
CA LEU A 663 -23.82 -14.68 -26.13
C LEU A 663 -24.69 -15.87 -25.67
N ALA A 664 -24.21 -17.10 -25.86
CA ALA A 664 -24.92 -18.31 -25.42
C ALA A 664 -25.09 -18.41 -23.88
N LYS A 665 -24.26 -17.69 -23.12
CA LYS A 665 -24.36 -17.58 -21.65
C LYS A 665 -25.19 -16.37 -21.20
N ASP A 666 -25.84 -15.67 -22.12
CA ASP A 666 -26.58 -14.43 -21.86
C ASP A 666 -25.73 -13.35 -21.18
N ALA A 667 -24.46 -13.22 -21.61
CA ALA A 667 -23.53 -12.25 -21.01
C ALA A 667 -24.01 -10.80 -21.17
N TYR A 668 -24.82 -10.50 -22.19
CA TYR A 668 -25.29 -9.16 -22.54
C TYR A 668 -26.74 -8.87 -22.10
N GLY A 669 -27.45 -9.84 -21.53
CA GLY A 669 -28.82 -9.68 -21.03
C GLY A 669 -29.79 -9.13 -22.09
N ALA A 670 -30.53 -8.08 -21.74
CA ALA A 670 -31.49 -7.45 -22.65
C ALA A 670 -30.86 -6.91 -23.96
N ALA A 671 -29.55 -6.62 -23.98
CA ALA A 671 -28.85 -6.14 -25.16
C ALA A 671 -28.42 -7.25 -26.14
N THR A 672 -28.59 -8.53 -25.78
CA THR A 672 -28.09 -9.68 -26.56
C THR A 672 -28.50 -9.62 -28.04
N ALA A 673 -29.77 -9.30 -28.35
CA ALA A 673 -30.23 -9.23 -29.75
C ALA A 673 -29.51 -8.15 -30.56
N ALA A 674 -29.35 -6.95 -29.99
CA ALA A 674 -28.67 -5.84 -30.64
C ALA A 674 -27.15 -6.08 -30.78
N VAL A 675 -26.53 -6.81 -29.83
CA VAL A 675 -25.13 -7.25 -29.97
C VAL A 675 -24.97 -8.27 -31.11
N VAL A 676 -25.93 -9.18 -31.30
CA VAL A 676 -25.92 -10.14 -32.42
C VAL A 676 -25.97 -9.42 -33.77
N GLU A 677 -26.75 -8.34 -33.89
CA GLU A 677 -26.80 -7.52 -35.11
C GLU A 677 -25.44 -6.86 -35.43
N ARG A 678 -24.57 -6.71 -34.43
CA ARG A 678 -23.26 -6.06 -34.52
C ARG A 678 -22.09 -7.01 -34.27
N ILE A 679 -22.29 -8.30 -34.55
CA ILE A 679 -21.32 -9.35 -34.26
C ILE A 679 -19.96 -9.13 -34.96
N GLU A 680 -19.96 -8.58 -36.18
CA GLU A 680 -18.72 -8.30 -36.92
C GLU A 680 -17.87 -7.22 -36.24
N ASP A 681 -18.50 -6.23 -35.60
CA ASP A 681 -17.78 -5.24 -34.80
C ASP A 681 -17.22 -5.87 -33.52
N MET A 682 -17.98 -6.77 -32.88
CA MET A 682 -17.49 -7.54 -31.74
C MET A 682 -16.27 -8.40 -32.09
N HIS A 683 -16.27 -9.07 -33.25
CA HIS A 683 -15.12 -9.84 -33.73
C HIS A 683 -13.92 -8.95 -34.06
N ARG A 684 -14.16 -7.75 -34.62
CA ARG A 684 -13.09 -6.80 -34.90
C ARG A 684 -12.44 -6.26 -33.62
N ILE A 685 -13.24 -5.97 -32.60
CA ILE A 685 -12.78 -5.43 -31.32
C ILE A 685 -12.14 -6.51 -30.43
N PHE A 686 -12.70 -7.73 -30.45
CA PHE A 686 -12.26 -8.86 -29.62
C PHE A 686 -11.91 -10.09 -30.48
N PRO A 687 -10.87 -10.02 -31.32
CA PRO A 687 -10.53 -11.10 -32.24
C PRO A 687 -10.16 -12.41 -31.52
N GLU A 688 -9.55 -12.34 -30.34
CA GLU A 688 -9.25 -13.54 -29.52
C GLU A 688 -10.37 -13.91 -28.54
N GLY A 689 -11.49 -13.18 -28.55
CA GLY A 689 -12.63 -13.35 -27.65
C GLY A 689 -12.61 -12.44 -26.43
N VAL A 690 -13.62 -12.61 -25.57
CA VAL A 690 -13.89 -11.77 -24.40
C VAL A 690 -13.58 -12.49 -23.10
N CYS A 691 -13.37 -11.75 -22.01
CA CYS A 691 -13.08 -12.31 -20.70
C CYS A 691 -14.17 -13.31 -20.23
N ASN A 692 -13.70 -14.42 -19.69
CA ASN A 692 -14.49 -15.42 -19.00
C ASN A 692 -14.10 -15.47 -17.52
N TYR A 693 -14.74 -14.64 -16.71
CA TYR A 693 -14.49 -14.58 -15.26
C TYR A 693 -15.05 -15.77 -14.47
N SER A 694 -15.74 -16.71 -15.12
CA SER A 694 -16.22 -17.96 -14.47
C SER A 694 -15.12 -19.00 -14.24
N VAL A 695 -13.91 -18.76 -14.74
CA VAL A 695 -12.74 -19.62 -14.53
C VAL A 695 -11.57 -18.79 -13.96
N PRO A 696 -10.59 -19.42 -13.30
CA PRO A 696 -9.43 -18.71 -12.78
C PRO A 696 -8.67 -17.93 -13.87
N GLY A 697 -8.07 -16.80 -13.48
CA GLY A 697 -7.20 -16.02 -14.35
C GLY A 697 -5.97 -16.80 -14.82
N MET A 698 -5.45 -16.42 -15.98
CA MET A 698 -4.20 -16.95 -16.55
C MET A 698 -3.03 -16.55 -15.64
N GLY A 699 -2.03 -17.43 -15.52
CA GLY A 699 -0.86 -17.22 -14.65
C GLY A 699 -1.11 -17.49 -13.17
N ARG A 700 -2.36 -17.70 -12.72
CA ARG A 700 -2.62 -18.17 -11.37
C ARG A 700 -2.05 -19.59 -11.20
N PRO A 701 -1.18 -19.85 -10.21
CA PRO A 701 -0.61 -21.18 -9.99
C PRO A 701 -1.69 -22.26 -9.87
N LYS A 702 -1.48 -23.37 -10.61
CA LYS A 702 -2.38 -24.53 -10.58
C LYS A 702 -2.22 -25.35 -9.30
N ASP A 703 -1.00 -25.37 -8.76
CA ASP A 703 -0.74 -25.96 -7.45
C ASP A 703 -1.24 -25.05 -6.33
N ARG A 704 -1.63 -25.66 -5.21
CA ARG A 704 -2.03 -24.89 -4.03
C ARG A 704 -0.81 -24.22 -3.41
N LEU A 705 -0.80 -22.89 -3.38
CA LEU A 705 0.27 -22.11 -2.74
C LEU A 705 0.27 -22.23 -1.21
N PHE A 706 -0.90 -22.48 -0.62
CA PHE A 706 -1.08 -22.64 0.83
C PHE A 706 -1.65 -24.02 1.16
N ARG A 707 -1.39 -24.50 2.37
CA ARG A 707 -2.18 -25.59 2.95
C ARG A 707 -3.44 -24.96 3.55
N ASN A 708 -4.59 -25.60 3.37
CA ASN A 708 -5.81 -25.11 4.03
C ASN A 708 -5.70 -25.46 5.51
N GLY A 709 -5.66 -24.43 6.36
CA GLY A 709 -5.50 -24.60 7.80
C GLY A 709 -4.07 -25.00 8.18
N GLY A 710 -3.89 -25.23 9.48
CA GLY A 710 -2.61 -25.53 10.10
C GLY A 710 -2.20 -24.42 11.06
N ASP A 711 -1.85 -24.81 12.27
CA ASP A 711 -1.55 -23.94 13.39
C ASP A 711 -0.58 -22.80 13.03
N VAL A 712 -0.85 -21.61 13.57
CA VAL A 712 0.01 -20.43 13.44
C VAL A 712 0.63 -20.10 14.78
N ILE A 713 1.80 -19.46 14.75
CA ILE A 713 2.40 -18.93 15.96
C ILE A 713 1.93 -17.49 16.13
N ILE A 714 1.26 -17.21 17.24
CA ILE A 714 0.80 -15.87 17.64
C ILE A 714 1.27 -15.65 19.08
N ALA A 715 1.99 -14.56 19.33
CA ALA A 715 2.55 -14.23 20.65
C ALA A 715 3.40 -15.38 21.24
N GLY A 716 4.07 -16.16 20.40
CA GLY A 716 4.87 -17.33 20.82
C GLY A 716 4.05 -18.59 21.13
N HIS A 717 2.72 -18.55 21.02
CA HIS A 717 1.83 -19.68 21.25
C HIS A 717 1.40 -20.32 19.92
N LEU A 718 1.27 -21.64 19.92
CA LEU A 718 0.68 -22.38 18.81
C LEU A 718 -0.84 -22.23 18.88
N VAL A 719 -1.43 -21.51 17.94
CA VAL A 719 -2.86 -21.19 17.91
C VAL A 719 -3.53 -22.01 16.79
N SER A 720 -4.59 -22.74 17.17
CA SER A 720 -5.34 -23.56 16.21
C SER A 720 -6.11 -22.69 15.23
N THR A 721 -6.08 -23.09 13.96
CA THR A 721 -6.61 -22.29 12.82
C THR A 721 -8.02 -22.67 12.38
N ASP A 722 -8.65 -23.66 13.01
CA ASP A 722 -10.04 -24.02 12.69
C ASP A 722 -10.82 -24.39 13.95
N TYR A 723 -11.27 -23.36 14.67
CA TYR A 723 -12.15 -23.49 15.83
C TYR A 723 -13.47 -24.22 15.50
N ARG A 724 -13.85 -24.33 14.21
CA ARG A 724 -15.03 -25.09 13.74
C ARG A 724 -14.77 -26.61 13.67
N THR A 725 -13.53 -27.04 13.90
CA THR A 725 -13.17 -28.47 14.06
C THR A 725 -13.07 -28.90 15.53
N ILE A 726 -13.29 -27.99 16.48
CA ILE A 726 -13.36 -28.32 17.90
C ILE A 726 -14.69 -29.09 18.14
N PRO A 727 -14.66 -30.31 18.71
CA PRO A 727 -15.87 -31.06 19.02
C PRO A 727 -16.85 -30.22 19.83
N GLY A 728 -18.13 -30.26 19.46
CA GLY A 728 -19.21 -29.34 19.87
C GLY A 728 -19.62 -29.35 21.34
N GLU A 729 -18.74 -29.67 22.28
CA GLU A 729 -18.99 -29.58 23.73
C GLU A 729 -18.44 -28.30 24.38
N MET A 730 -17.59 -27.52 23.68
CA MET A 730 -17.09 -26.23 24.20
C MET A 730 -17.81 -24.99 23.65
N ALA A 731 -18.75 -25.17 22.71
CA ALA A 731 -19.55 -24.10 22.12
C ALA A 731 -20.91 -23.91 22.84
N GLN A 732 -20.95 -24.04 24.16
CA GLN A 732 -22.11 -23.62 24.94
C GLN A 732 -21.88 -22.21 25.46
N GLU A 733 -22.57 -21.24 24.84
CA GLU A 733 -22.84 -19.93 25.38
C GLU A 733 -23.25 -20.05 26.85
N SER A 734 -22.44 -19.51 27.77
CA SER A 734 -22.93 -19.22 29.11
C SER A 734 -23.91 -18.06 28.99
N LYS A 735 -25.20 -18.39 28.86
CA LYS A 735 -26.29 -17.46 29.16
C LYS A 735 -26.17 -17.06 30.63
N THR A 736 -25.52 -15.93 30.89
CA THR A 736 -25.65 -15.21 32.16
C THR A 736 -26.18 -13.82 31.90
N ALA A 737 -27.35 -13.61 32.50
CA ALA A 737 -28.24 -12.46 32.59
C ALA A 737 -27.73 -11.07 32.14
N ASP A 738 -28.63 -10.37 31.45
CA ASP A 738 -28.65 -8.91 31.26
C ASP A 738 -28.23 -8.17 32.54
N GLU A 739 -27.04 -7.59 32.53
CA GLU A 739 -26.76 -6.37 33.28
C GLU A 739 -26.44 -5.28 32.27
N ASP A 740 -27.26 -4.23 32.25
CA ASP A 740 -27.07 -3.00 31.50
C ASP A 740 -25.70 -2.38 31.89
N ILE A 741 -24.67 -2.64 31.08
CA ILE A 741 -23.39 -1.93 31.21
C ILE A 741 -23.55 -0.57 30.53
N GLN A 742 -23.76 0.46 31.35
CA GLN A 742 -23.74 1.85 30.94
C GLN A 742 -22.32 2.26 30.49
N PRO A 743 -22.16 2.98 29.35
CA PRO A 743 -20.87 3.50 28.92
C PRO A 743 -20.28 4.46 29.96
N THR A 744 -19.01 4.31 30.30
CA THR A 744 -18.30 5.29 31.13
C THR A 744 -17.76 6.41 30.22
N PRO A 745 -18.14 7.68 30.42
CA PRO A 745 -17.64 8.78 29.61
C PRO A 745 -16.25 9.18 30.09
N VAL A 746 -15.28 9.24 29.16
CA VAL A 746 -14.00 9.89 29.39
C VAL A 746 -13.81 10.96 28.33
N SER A 747 -14.50 12.07 28.51
CA SER A 747 -14.18 13.34 27.87
C SER A 747 -13.46 14.22 28.89
N VAL A 748 -12.21 14.56 28.62
CA VAL A 748 -11.64 15.82 29.11
C VAL A 748 -11.65 16.75 27.90
N GLU A 749 -12.44 17.80 27.98
CA GLU A 749 -12.53 18.86 26.98
C GLU A 749 -11.18 19.57 26.87
N ASP A 750 -10.62 19.63 25.66
CA ASP A 750 -9.54 20.56 25.32
C ASP A 750 -10.02 21.44 24.15
N PRO A 751 -10.46 22.68 24.41
CA PRO A 751 -10.96 23.58 23.40
C PRO A 751 -9.80 24.44 22.86
N GLU A 752 -8.99 23.93 21.92
CA GLU A 752 -8.23 24.72 20.91
C GLU A 752 -7.26 23.85 20.06
N ALA A 753 -7.78 22.85 19.33
CA ALA A 753 -7.00 22.15 18.30
C ALA A 753 -7.76 22.11 16.96
N SER A 754 -8.09 23.29 16.42
CA SER A 754 -8.51 23.45 15.03
C SER A 754 -7.56 24.41 14.32
N GLU A 755 -6.53 23.86 13.66
CA GLU A 755 -5.97 24.33 12.38
C GLU A 755 -4.66 23.61 12.09
N ASN A 756 -4.47 23.24 10.82
CA ASN A 756 -3.31 22.59 10.19
C ASN A 756 -3.24 21.06 10.26
N ASN A 757 -3.73 20.41 9.19
CA ASN A 757 -2.97 19.38 8.44
C ASN A 757 -3.69 19.05 7.10
N LEU A 758 -3.06 19.50 6.01
CA LEU A 758 -3.18 18.96 4.64
C LEU A 758 -1.97 18.05 4.40
#